data_AF-A0A3Q3XS03-F1
#
_entry.id   AF-A0A3Q3XS03-F1
#
_cell.length_a   1.000
_cell.length_b   1.000
_cell.length_c   1.000
_cell.angle_alpha   90.00
_cell.angle_beta   90.00
_cell.angle_gamma   90.00
#
_symmetry.space_group_name_H-M   'P 1'
#
loop_
_entity.id
_entity.type
_entity.pdbx_description
1 polymer ?
#
loop_
_entity_poly.entity_id
_entity_poly.type
_entity_poly.pdbx_seq_one_letter_code
_entity_poly.pdbx_strand_id
1 'polypeptide(L)'
;VKKKGNLLRVCVATCNRADYSKLAPIMFGLKSHPDEFELDVVVLGSHLIDDYGNTFRMIEQDDFDIGSKLHTIVRGEDEAAMVESVGLALVKLPDVLQRLCPDILVVHGDRFDALALATAAALMNIRILHVEGGEVSGTIDDSIRHAISKLAHYHACCTHMAEQHLIAMCEDHSRILLAGCPSYDKLLLTHHKDDYMDIIKSWLGDKVQEQDYIVALQHPVTTDIKHSIKIYGLMLDALVSFNKTTLILFPNIDAGSKEMVRVMRKKGIEQHPNFRAVKHIPFEQFIQLVGHAGCMIGNSSCGVREAGAFGTPVINLGTRQTGRETGENVLHVRDADTKDKIYHALELQFGKRYPCSKIYGDGNAVPRILKFLRTIDLDEPLQKTFCFPPVKDPISQDIDHILETQSALAIDLGGTNLRVAIICKRGNIEKRYIQANPKTFEARMQLILKMCKDAVRDADCLNCRILGVGVSTGGRVNPQEGVVLHSTKLIQDWSTVDLRTPISNALHLPVWVDNDGNCAALAEKKFGHGKGVESFVTIITGTGIGGGIVHENELVHGSTFCAAELGHIMVSLEGPECSCGSRGCIEAYASGLALQREARRLHNEDLLKVEGVDMKISEPITAAHLISAARLGNSKADAVLNKASKALGVGIINILHVVNPALVILSGILSSYYQAPVQQIISERALFSAQSVKVVTSDLEEPALLGAASMVLDYATRRVY
;
A
#
# COMPACT_ATOMS: atom_id res chain seq x y z
N VAL A 1 -25.35 -7.38 10.99
CA VAL A 1 -25.75 -8.78 11.25
C VAL A 1 -24.71 -9.69 10.61
N LYS A 2 -23.74 -10.22 11.37
CA LYS A 2 -22.69 -11.11 10.83
C LYS A 2 -23.35 -12.46 10.46
N LYS A 3 -23.25 -12.89 9.20
CA LYS A 3 -23.67 -14.24 8.77
C LYS A 3 -22.94 -15.29 9.60
N LYS A 4 -23.64 -16.35 10.01
CA LYS A 4 -23.03 -17.58 10.55
C LYS A 4 -21.91 -18.03 9.61
N GLY A 5 -20.74 -18.31 10.18
CA GLY A 5 -19.45 -18.40 9.48
C GLY A 5 -19.40 -19.50 8.42
N ASN A 6 -18.99 -19.12 7.21
CA ASN A 6 -18.42 -20.08 6.28
C ASN A 6 -17.04 -20.46 6.81
N LEU A 7 -16.80 -21.75 6.98
CA LEU A 7 -15.47 -22.30 7.23
C LEU A 7 -14.59 -21.99 6.01
N LEU A 8 -13.32 -21.68 6.23
CA LEU A 8 -12.37 -21.55 5.13
C LEU A 8 -11.95 -22.95 4.66
N ARG A 9 -12.19 -23.27 3.39
CA ARG A 9 -11.90 -24.58 2.80
C ARG A 9 -10.46 -24.59 2.29
N VAL A 10 -9.59 -25.31 3.00
CA VAL A 10 -8.15 -25.35 2.76
C VAL A 10 -7.78 -26.70 2.17
N CYS A 11 -7.29 -26.71 0.93
CA CYS A 11 -6.66 -27.88 0.36
C CYS A 11 -5.15 -27.82 0.63
N VAL A 12 -4.58 -28.90 1.15
CA VAL A 12 -3.13 -29.07 1.26
C VAL A 12 -2.72 -30.24 0.36
N ALA A 13 -1.88 -29.94 -0.63
CA ALA A 13 -1.33 -30.93 -1.53
C ALA A 13 0.12 -31.22 -1.16
N THR A 14 0.43 -32.48 -0.88
CA THR A 14 1.76 -32.95 -0.47
C THR A 14 2.26 -34.00 -1.47
N CYS A 15 3.51 -33.85 -1.90
CA CYS A 15 4.08 -34.58 -3.04
C CYS A 15 5.30 -35.43 -2.66
N ASN A 16 6.02 -35.00 -1.62
CA ASN A 16 7.25 -35.58 -1.16
C ASN A 16 7.45 -35.30 0.33
N ARG A 17 8.21 -36.17 1.02
CA ARG A 17 8.67 -35.94 2.39
C ARG A 17 9.30 -34.55 2.63
N ALA A 18 9.94 -33.96 1.61
CA ALA A 18 10.59 -32.66 1.68
C ALA A 18 9.58 -31.54 1.95
N ASP A 19 8.41 -31.58 1.31
CA ASP A 19 7.31 -30.66 1.59
C ASP A 19 6.53 -31.08 2.83
N TYR A 20 6.26 -32.39 3.01
CA TYR A 20 5.49 -32.88 4.15
C TYR A 20 6.10 -32.51 5.50
N SER A 21 7.43 -32.49 5.62
CA SER A 21 8.13 -32.04 6.85
C SER A 21 7.76 -30.62 7.30
N LYS A 22 7.25 -29.78 6.39
CA LYS A 22 6.91 -28.37 6.61
C LYS A 22 5.41 -28.11 6.46
N LEU A 23 4.70 -28.96 5.71
CA LEU A 23 3.24 -28.90 5.58
C LEU A 23 2.53 -29.59 6.75
N ALA A 24 3.06 -30.69 7.28
CA ALA A 24 2.43 -31.42 8.38
C ALA A 24 2.15 -30.55 9.62
N PRO A 25 3.07 -29.68 10.10
CA PRO A 25 2.77 -28.75 11.20
C PRO A 25 1.58 -27.83 10.89
N ILE A 26 1.48 -27.32 9.65
CA ILE A 26 0.35 -26.49 9.21
C ILE A 26 -0.94 -27.32 9.20
N MET A 27 -0.89 -28.54 8.68
CA MET A 27 -2.03 -29.46 8.64
C MET A 27 -2.56 -29.80 10.03
N PHE A 28 -1.69 -30.06 11.01
CA PHE A 28 -2.08 -30.24 12.41
C PHE A 28 -2.71 -28.96 12.99
N GLY A 29 -2.17 -27.79 12.65
CA GLY A 29 -2.74 -26.50 13.03
C GLY A 29 -4.16 -26.30 12.49
N LEU A 30 -4.39 -26.62 11.22
CA LEU A 30 -5.71 -26.55 10.59
C LEU A 30 -6.68 -27.55 11.21
N LYS A 31 -6.27 -28.83 11.34
CA LYS A 31 -7.09 -29.91 11.91
C LYS A 31 -7.53 -29.65 13.36
N SER A 32 -6.72 -28.92 14.14
CA SER A 32 -7.03 -28.56 15.53
C SER A 32 -8.03 -27.40 15.67
N HIS A 33 -8.43 -26.75 14.57
CA HIS A 33 -9.39 -25.65 14.54
C HIS A 33 -10.57 -25.93 13.57
N PRO A 34 -11.35 -27.01 13.80
CA PRO A 34 -12.41 -27.43 12.88
C PRO A 34 -13.59 -26.46 12.80
N ASP A 35 -13.76 -25.58 13.79
CA ASP A 35 -14.79 -24.53 13.79
C ASP A 35 -14.45 -23.35 12.87
N GLU A 36 -13.24 -23.33 12.30
CA GLU A 36 -12.75 -22.24 11.44
C GLU A 36 -12.29 -22.74 10.07
N PHE A 37 -11.75 -23.96 9.98
CA PHE A 37 -11.17 -24.50 8.75
C PHE A 37 -11.73 -25.89 8.41
N GLU A 38 -12.00 -26.11 7.12
CA GLU A 38 -12.22 -27.43 6.54
C GLU A 38 -10.93 -27.85 5.81
N LEU A 39 -10.32 -28.98 6.18
CA LEU A 39 -9.05 -29.44 5.61
C LEU A 39 -9.26 -30.62 4.66
N ASP A 40 -8.88 -30.44 3.40
CA ASP A 40 -8.77 -31.50 2.41
C ASP A 40 -7.29 -31.83 2.13
N VAL A 41 -6.94 -33.12 2.16
CA VAL A 41 -5.56 -33.58 1.90
C VAL A 41 -5.48 -34.31 0.56
N VAL A 42 -4.61 -33.81 -0.32
CA VAL A 42 -4.29 -34.44 -1.61
C VAL A 42 -2.87 -34.97 -1.57
N VAL A 43 -2.71 -36.27 -1.80
CA VAL A 43 -1.41 -36.94 -1.84
C VAL A 43 -1.06 -37.32 -3.27
N LEU A 44 0.10 -36.88 -3.73
CA LEU A 44 0.57 -37.16 -5.08
C LEU A 44 2.09 -37.37 -5.12
N GLY A 45 2.64 -37.45 -6.33
CA GLY A 45 4.09 -37.46 -6.54
C GLY A 45 4.79 -38.68 -5.94
N SER A 46 5.97 -38.44 -5.39
CA SER A 46 6.85 -39.46 -4.83
C SER A 46 6.30 -40.20 -3.61
N HIS A 47 5.26 -39.68 -2.95
CA HIS A 47 4.64 -40.35 -1.80
C HIS A 47 4.16 -41.76 -2.14
N LEU A 48 3.66 -41.98 -3.35
CA LEU A 48 3.03 -43.22 -3.80
C LEU A 48 4.01 -44.21 -4.45
N ILE A 49 5.33 -43.94 -4.36
CA ILE A 49 6.36 -44.71 -5.06
C ILE A 49 7.26 -45.44 -4.06
N ASP A 50 7.42 -46.75 -4.25
CA ASP A 50 8.20 -47.60 -3.34
C ASP A 50 9.67 -47.19 -3.26
N ASP A 51 10.28 -46.79 -4.38
CA ASP A 51 11.68 -46.36 -4.45
C ASP A 51 11.99 -45.18 -3.49
N TYR A 52 10.98 -44.39 -3.13
CA TYR A 52 11.07 -43.27 -2.20
C TYR A 52 10.47 -43.57 -0.81
N GLY A 53 10.11 -44.82 -0.55
CA GLY A 53 9.74 -45.32 0.77
C GLY A 53 8.25 -45.32 1.09
N ASN A 54 7.36 -45.21 0.10
CA ASN A 54 5.90 -45.18 0.30
C ASN A 54 5.49 -44.18 1.41
N THR A 55 6.02 -42.96 1.33
CA THR A 55 5.92 -41.97 2.41
C THR A 55 4.50 -41.43 2.61
N PHE A 56 3.53 -41.80 1.76
CA PHE A 56 2.11 -41.59 2.06
C PHE A 56 1.69 -42.24 3.39
N ARG A 57 2.38 -43.31 3.82
CA ARG A 57 2.12 -43.97 5.11
C ARG A 57 2.39 -43.07 6.30
N MET A 58 3.29 -42.09 6.17
CA MET A 58 3.53 -41.12 7.25
C MET A 58 2.31 -40.22 7.45
N ILE A 59 1.65 -39.87 6.35
CA ILE A 59 0.43 -39.06 6.35
C ILE A 59 -0.73 -39.81 7.02
N GLU A 60 -0.85 -41.12 6.72
CA GLU A 60 -1.81 -42.01 7.38
C GLU A 60 -1.48 -42.22 8.87
N GLN A 61 -0.20 -42.35 9.23
CA GLN A 61 0.25 -42.50 10.62
C GLN A 61 0.05 -41.24 11.47
N ASP A 62 0.02 -40.07 10.84
CA ASP A 62 -0.33 -38.79 11.47
C ASP A 62 -1.86 -38.57 11.57
N ASP A 63 -2.66 -39.61 11.29
CA ASP A 63 -4.12 -39.64 11.32
C ASP A 63 -4.78 -38.62 10.38
N PHE A 64 -4.17 -38.29 9.23
CA PHE A 64 -4.82 -37.44 8.23
C PHE A 64 -5.66 -38.25 7.25
N ASP A 65 -6.92 -37.85 7.06
CA ASP A 65 -7.80 -38.42 6.05
C ASP A 65 -7.36 -37.97 4.66
N ILE A 66 -6.86 -38.92 3.85
CA ILE A 66 -6.42 -38.63 2.49
C ILE A 66 -7.64 -38.58 1.56
N GLY A 67 -8.08 -37.36 1.23
CA GLY A 67 -9.21 -37.12 0.34
C GLY A 67 -8.96 -37.55 -1.11
N SER A 68 -7.71 -37.58 -1.57
CA SER A 68 -7.35 -38.05 -2.92
C SER A 68 -5.90 -38.54 -3.03
N LYS A 69 -5.68 -39.63 -3.78
CA LYS A 69 -4.35 -40.16 -4.13
C LYS A 69 -4.14 -40.12 -5.64
N LEU A 70 -3.14 -39.38 -6.11
CA LEU A 70 -2.86 -39.19 -7.54
C LEU A 70 -1.48 -39.72 -7.93
N HIS A 71 -1.43 -40.72 -8.81
CA HIS A 71 -0.19 -41.17 -9.43
C HIS A 71 0.22 -40.17 -10.51
N THR A 72 1.14 -39.27 -10.18
CA THR A 72 1.56 -38.15 -11.06
C THR A 72 3.00 -38.27 -11.54
N ILE A 73 3.73 -39.30 -11.13
CA ILE A 73 5.11 -39.52 -11.57
C ILE A 73 5.11 -40.41 -12.81
N VAL A 74 5.77 -39.93 -13.86
CA VAL A 74 6.17 -40.75 -15.01
C VAL A 74 7.55 -41.35 -14.75
N ARG A 75 7.73 -42.62 -15.14
CA ARG A 75 8.94 -43.38 -14.84
C ARG A 75 10.01 -43.12 -15.91
N GLY A 76 11.24 -42.90 -15.49
CA GLY A 76 12.39 -42.63 -16.36
C GLY A 76 13.58 -42.05 -15.59
N GLU A 77 13.28 -41.29 -14.51
CA GLU A 77 14.25 -40.71 -13.57
C GLU A 77 15.33 -39.85 -14.26
N ASP A 78 14.94 -39.25 -15.38
CA ASP A 78 15.66 -38.28 -16.19
C ASP A 78 14.85 -36.97 -16.30
N GLU A 79 15.39 -36.00 -17.03
CA GLU A 79 14.79 -34.68 -17.20
C GLU A 79 13.44 -34.75 -17.94
N ALA A 80 13.30 -35.67 -18.91
CA ALA A 80 12.05 -35.85 -19.66
C ALA A 80 10.92 -36.36 -18.76
N ALA A 81 11.18 -37.41 -17.97
CA ALA A 81 10.22 -37.95 -17.03
C ALA A 81 9.79 -36.93 -15.97
N MET A 82 10.69 -36.03 -15.54
CA MET A 82 10.35 -34.94 -14.63
C MET A 82 9.31 -33.98 -15.25
N VAL A 83 9.50 -33.56 -16.50
CA VAL A 83 8.55 -32.69 -17.21
C VAL A 83 7.22 -33.40 -17.48
N GLU A 84 7.26 -34.66 -17.92
CA GLU A 84 6.05 -35.45 -18.12
C GLU A 84 5.26 -35.64 -16.83
N SER A 85 5.95 -35.75 -15.68
CA SER A 85 5.30 -35.80 -14.35
C SER A 85 4.53 -34.52 -14.02
N VAL A 86 5.08 -33.34 -14.37
CA VAL A 86 4.36 -32.06 -14.25
C VAL A 86 3.10 -32.07 -15.11
N GLY A 87 3.22 -32.49 -16.37
CA GLY A 87 2.07 -32.61 -17.28
C GLY A 87 1.01 -33.58 -16.75
N LEU A 88 1.43 -34.73 -16.20
CA LEU A 88 0.52 -35.72 -15.64
C LEU A 88 -0.22 -35.22 -14.39
N ALA A 89 0.41 -34.39 -13.56
CA ALA A 89 -0.27 -33.70 -12.47
C ALA A 89 -1.30 -32.70 -13.00
N LEU A 90 -0.94 -31.89 -14.00
CA LEU A 90 -1.83 -30.87 -14.57
C LEU A 90 -3.07 -31.43 -15.27
N VAL A 91 -3.02 -32.64 -15.82
CA VAL A 91 -4.23 -33.29 -16.38
C VAL A 91 -5.13 -33.92 -15.33
N LYS A 92 -4.64 -34.20 -14.12
CA LYS A 92 -5.42 -34.86 -13.05
C LYS A 92 -5.95 -33.90 -11.98
N LEU A 93 -5.21 -32.83 -11.68
CA LEU A 93 -5.55 -31.89 -10.62
C LEU A 93 -6.85 -31.11 -10.87
N PRO A 94 -7.20 -30.66 -12.09
CA PRO A 94 -8.38 -29.83 -12.29
C PRO A 94 -9.69 -30.47 -11.84
N ASP A 95 -9.93 -31.74 -12.21
CA ASP A 95 -11.14 -32.47 -11.80
C ASP A 95 -11.21 -32.68 -10.27
N VAL A 96 -10.05 -32.86 -9.64
CA VAL A 96 -9.95 -32.98 -8.17
C VAL A 96 -10.25 -31.65 -7.50
N LEU A 97 -9.63 -30.55 -7.96
CA LEU A 97 -9.84 -29.22 -7.40
C LEU A 97 -11.27 -28.72 -7.62
N GLN A 98 -11.90 -29.05 -8.76
CA GLN A 98 -13.30 -28.76 -9.01
C GLN A 98 -14.25 -29.56 -8.11
N ARG A 99 -13.89 -30.80 -7.73
CA ARG A 99 -14.68 -31.60 -6.79
C ARG A 99 -14.52 -31.10 -5.35
N LEU A 100 -13.30 -30.74 -4.95
CA LEU A 100 -13.01 -30.27 -3.60
C LEU A 100 -13.50 -28.82 -3.39
N CYS A 101 -13.51 -27.98 -4.43
CA CYS A 101 -13.87 -26.56 -4.37
C CYS A 101 -13.17 -25.82 -3.20
N PRO A 102 -11.82 -25.84 -3.11
CA PRO A 102 -11.11 -25.16 -2.04
C PRO A 102 -11.14 -23.64 -2.23
N ASP A 103 -11.23 -22.90 -1.13
CA ASP A 103 -11.05 -21.44 -1.13
C ASP A 103 -9.58 -21.08 -1.33
N ILE A 104 -8.68 -21.91 -0.79
CA ILE A 104 -7.22 -21.73 -0.89
C ILE A 104 -6.48 -23.08 -0.95
N LEU A 105 -5.43 -23.13 -1.78
CA LEU A 105 -4.47 -24.23 -1.87
C LEU A 105 -3.15 -23.83 -1.21
N VAL A 106 -2.65 -24.66 -0.29
CA VAL A 106 -1.31 -24.49 0.31
C VAL A 106 -0.29 -25.25 -0.54
N VAL A 107 0.72 -24.54 -1.02
CA VAL A 107 1.80 -25.05 -1.86
C VAL A 107 3.14 -24.75 -1.20
N HIS A 108 4.04 -25.72 -1.12
CA HIS A 108 5.36 -25.56 -0.50
C HIS A 108 6.50 -25.68 -1.50
N GLY A 109 7.51 -24.84 -1.33
CA GLY A 109 8.86 -25.09 -1.84
C GLY A 109 9.07 -24.68 -3.30
N ASP A 110 9.90 -25.47 -3.97
CA ASP A 110 10.63 -25.12 -5.20
C ASP A 110 10.71 -26.27 -6.21
N ARG A 111 10.03 -27.39 -5.96
CA ARG A 111 10.09 -28.59 -6.80
C ARG A 111 9.10 -28.50 -7.97
N PHE A 112 9.36 -29.29 -9.00
CA PHE A 112 8.50 -29.40 -10.19
C PHE A 112 7.04 -29.76 -9.84
N ASP A 113 6.80 -30.59 -8.82
CA ASP A 113 5.45 -30.93 -8.35
C ASP A 113 4.68 -29.68 -7.85
N ALA A 114 5.37 -28.79 -7.12
CA ALA A 114 4.79 -27.56 -6.59
C ALA A 114 4.43 -26.56 -7.70
N LEU A 115 5.20 -26.54 -8.79
CA LEU A 115 4.87 -25.75 -9.97
C LEU A 115 3.56 -26.21 -10.60
N ALA A 116 3.35 -27.53 -10.74
CA ALA A 116 2.08 -28.07 -11.26
C ALA A 116 0.88 -27.65 -10.39
N LEU A 117 1.03 -27.73 -9.06
CA LEU A 117 0.00 -27.31 -8.11
C LEU A 117 -0.34 -25.82 -8.25
N ALA A 118 0.69 -24.97 -8.28
CA ALA A 118 0.51 -23.52 -8.40
C ALA A 118 -0.11 -23.13 -9.75
N THR A 119 0.31 -23.75 -10.84
CA THR A 119 -0.26 -23.52 -12.18
C THR A 119 -1.72 -23.93 -12.25
N ALA A 120 -2.09 -25.12 -11.75
CA ALA A 120 -3.48 -25.58 -11.75
C ALA A 120 -4.39 -24.64 -10.94
N ALA A 121 -3.98 -24.28 -9.72
CA ALA A 121 -4.77 -23.40 -8.86
C ALA A 121 -4.93 -21.99 -9.44
N ALA A 122 -3.84 -21.38 -9.92
CA ALA A 122 -3.88 -20.02 -10.45
C ALA A 122 -4.79 -19.92 -11.69
N LEU A 123 -4.71 -20.87 -12.62
CA LEU A 123 -5.55 -20.89 -13.82
C LEU A 123 -7.03 -21.19 -13.54
N MET A 124 -7.32 -21.85 -12.40
CA MET A 124 -8.68 -22.16 -11.96
C MET A 124 -9.27 -21.11 -11.02
N ASN A 125 -8.60 -19.96 -10.82
CA ASN A 125 -9.02 -18.94 -9.87
C ASN A 125 -9.16 -19.48 -8.42
N ILE A 126 -8.21 -20.30 -7.99
CA ILE A 126 -8.09 -20.77 -6.60
C ILE A 126 -6.94 -20.03 -5.94
N ARG A 127 -7.17 -19.47 -4.74
CA ARG A 127 -6.11 -18.75 -3.99
C ARG A 127 -4.95 -19.70 -3.67
N ILE A 128 -3.74 -19.18 -3.58
CA ILE A 128 -2.54 -19.98 -3.29
C ILE A 128 -1.81 -19.31 -2.13
N LEU A 129 -1.52 -20.10 -1.09
CA LEU A 129 -0.52 -19.75 -0.08
C LEU A 129 0.79 -20.48 -0.41
N HIS A 130 1.79 -19.74 -0.89
CA HIS A 130 3.12 -20.28 -1.17
C HIS A 130 4.02 -20.19 0.06
N VAL A 131 4.38 -21.35 0.61
CA VAL A 131 5.29 -21.49 1.75
C VAL A 131 6.72 -21.66 1.25
N GLU A 132 7.68 -20.98 1.89
CA GLU A 132 9.12 -21.01 1.54
C GLU A 132 9.44 -20.30 0.20
N GLY A 133 8.66 -19.28 -0.14
CA GLY A 133 8.99 -18.30 -1.18
C GLY A 133 10.14 -17.38 -0.77
N GLY A 134 10.80 -16.76 -1.75
CA GLY A 134 11.85 -15.74 -1.54
C GLY A 134 13.24 -16.26 -1.17
N GLU A 135 13.41 -17.55 -0.88
CA GLU A 135 14.75 -18.13 -0.63
C GLU A 135 15.57 -18.33 -1.92
N VAL A 136 16.89 -18.50 -1.77
CA VAL A 136 17.85 -18.73 -2.87
C VAL A 136 18.64 -20.02 -2.60
N SER A 137 18.89 -20.81 -3.64
CA SER A 137 19.51 -22.14 -3.55
C SER A 137 20.55 -22.43 -4.65
N GLY A 138 20.67 -21.58 -5.67
CA GLY A 138 21.73 -21.62 -6.68
C GLY A 138 21.56 -22.74 -7.72
N THR A 139 20.32 -23.15 -8.01
CA THR A 139 20.00 -24.18 -9.01
C THR A 139 18.72 -23.83 -9.78
N ILE A 140 18.24 -24.72 -10.66
CA ILE A 140 16.95 -24.55 -11.35
C ILE A 140 15.77 -24.36 -10.38
N ASP A 141 15.90 -24.87 -9.15
CA ASP A 141 14.94 -24.71 -8.06
C ASP A 141 14.64 -23.22 -7.80
N ASP A 142 15.59 -22.30 -8.01
CA ASP A 142 15.35 -20.84 -7.83
C ASP A 142 14.36 -20.30 -8.88
N SER A 143 14.52 -20.72 -10.14
CA SER A 143 13.59 -20.34 -11.21
C SER A 143 12.19 -20.87 -10.93
N ILE A 144 12.09 -22.12 -10.48
CA ILE A 144 10.81 -22.74 -10.14
C ILE A 144 10.17 -22.02 -8.94
N ARG A 145 10.92 -21.79 -7.86
CA ARG A 145 10.44 -21.10 -6.65
C ARG A 145 9.86 -19.73 -7.00
N HIS A 146 10.57 -18.94 -7.80
CA HIS A 146 10.14 -17.57 -8.11
C HIS A 146 9.01 -17.54 -9.15
N ALA A 147 8.93 -18.52 -10.04
CA ALA A 147 7.75 -18.70 -10.90
C ALA A 147 6.50 -19.06 -10.07
N ILE A 148 6.63 -19.97 -9.10
CA ILE A 148 5.55 -20.27 -8.15
C ILE A 148 5.15 -19.02 -7.38
N SER A 149 6.11 -18.23 -6.89
CA SER A 149 5.81 -16.97 -6.22
C SER A 149 5.02 -16.03 -7.13
N LYS A 150 5.35 -15.92 -8.42
CA LYS A 150 4.58 -15.08 -9.35
C LYS A 150 3.14 -15.56 -9.55
N LEU A 151 2.89 -16.87 -9.50
CA LEU A 151 1.55 -17.46 -9.56
C LEU A 151 0.78 -17.34 -8.24
N ALA A 152 1.47 -17.33 -7.10
CA ALA A 152 0.86 -17.37 -5.78
C ALA A 152 0.21 -16.05 -5.38
N HIS A 153 -0.91 -16.11 -4.65
CA HIS A 153 -1.68 -14.94 -4.23
C HIS A 153 -1.25 -14.42 -2.86
N TYR A 154 -0.72 -15.32 -2.02
CA TYR A 154 -0.28 -15.06 -0.67
C TYR A 154 1.04 -15.80 -0.43
N HIS A 155 1.90 -15.22 0.41
CA HIS A 155 3.25 -15.74 0.66
C HIS A 155 3.51 -15.92 2.15
N ALA A 156 4.08 -17.07 2.53
CA ALA A 156 4.63 -17.30 3.86
C ALA A 156 6.13 -17.59 3.74
N CYS A 157 6.96 -16.58 4.01
CA CYS A 157 8.42 -16.68 3.95
C CYS A 157 9.05 -16.94 5.33
N CYS A 158 10.29 -17.44 5.31
CA CYS A 158 10.97 -17.94 6.51
C CYS A 158 11.94 -16.93 7.14
N THR A 159 12.48 -16.00 6.34
CA THR A 159 13.53 -15.05 6.77
C THR A 159 13.24 -13.65 6.25
N HIS A 160 13.81 -12.63 6.90
CA HIS A 160 13.72 -11.25 6.43
C HIS A 160 14.36 -11.06 5.05
N MET A 161 15.44 -11.77 4.72
CA MET A 161 16.02 -11.69 3.38
C MET A 161 15.06 -12.25 2.33
N ALA A 162 14.38 -13.37 2.63
CA ALA A 162 13.38 -13.94 1.73
C ALA A 162 12.18 -13.01 1.52
N GLU A 163 11.72 -12.32 2.58
CA GLU A 163 10.71 -11.26 2.49
C GLU A 163 11.16 -10.13 1.54
N GLN A 164 12.38 -9.63 1.71
CA GLN A 164 12.94 -8.58 0.86
C GLN A 164 13.07 -9.02 -0.60
N HIS A 165 13.44 -10.28 -0.86
CA HIS A 165 13.48 -10.81 -2.22
C HIS A 165 12.10 -10.82 -2.87
N LEU A 166 11.04 -11.22 -2.15
CA LEU A 166 9.67 -11.19 -2.67
C LEU A 166 9.24 -9.76 -3.04
N ILE A 167 9.48 -8.80 -2.14
CA ILE A 167 9.18 -7.37 -2.38
C ILE A 167 9.97 -6.85 -3.57
N ALA A 168 11.28 -7.15 -3.66
CA ALA A 168 12.13 -6.75 -4.77
C ALA A 168 11.67 -7.35 -6.11
N MET A 169 11.07 -8.55 -6.08
CA MET A 169 10.40 -9.16 -7.22
C MET A 169 8.97 -8.63 -7.46
N CYS A 170 8.62 -7.47 -6.88
CA CYS A 170 7.35 -6.77 -7.08
C CYS A 170 6.12 -7.53 -6.54
N GLU A 171 6.29 -8.36 -5.52
CA GLU A 171 5.14 -8.91 -4.77
C GLU A 171 4.55 -7.86 -3.84
N ASP A 172 3.22 -7.87 -3.68
CA ASP A 172 2.51 -6.97 -2.77
C ASP A 172 2.85 -7.31 -1.32
N HIS A 173 3.45 -6.36 -0.61
CA HIS A 173 3.84 -6.49 0.78
C HIS A 173 2.66 -6.84 1.70
N SER A 174 1.44 -6.39 1.39
CA SER A 174 0.25 -6.70 2.19
C SER A 174 -0.13 -8.20 2.17
N ARG A 175 0.39 -8.94 1.19
CA ARG A 175 0.14 -10.37 0.96
C ARG A 175 1.32 -11.25 1.36
N ILE A 176 2.33 -10.69 2.02
CA ILE A 176 3.51 -11.40 2.51
C ILE A 176 3.46 -11.52 4.03
N LEU A 177 3.59 -12.74 4.52
CA LEU A 177 3.77 -13.07 5.93
C LEU A 177 5.20 -13.59 6.16
N LEU A 178 5.97 -12.89 6.99
CA LEU A 178 7.16 -13.45 7.61
C LEU A 178 6.77 -14.38 8.76
N ALA A 179 6.61 -15.65 8.46
CA ALA A 179 6.15 -16.65 9.43
C ALA A 179 7.32 -17.26 10.21
N GLY A 180 8.44 -17.53 9.53
CA GLY A 180 9.38 -18.58 9.93
C GLY A 180 9.02 -19.91 9.26
N CYS A 181 9.99 -20.83 9.18
CA CYS A 181 9.80 -22.15 8.58
C CYS A 181 9.03 -23.06 9.55
N PRO A 182 7.91 -23.69 9.14
CA PRO A 182 7.13 -24.58 10.01
C PRO A 182 7.90 -25.80 10.54
N SER A 183 9.01 -26.19 9.91
CA SER A 183 9.85 -27.25 10.49
C SER A 183 10.41 -26.84 11.85
N TYR A 184 10.67 -25.55 12.09
CA TYR A 184 11.18 -25.05 13.37
C TYR A 184 10.21 -25.21 14.54
N ASP A 185 8.90 -25.19 14.26
CA ASP A 185 7.87 -25.49 15.27
C ASP A 185 8.09 -26.92 15.82
N LYS A 186 8.56 -27.87 15.00
CA LYS A 186 8.95 -29.20 15.45
C LYS A 186 10.38 -29.27 15.99
N LEU A 187 11.36 -28.66 15.32
CA LEU A 187 12.78 -28.73 15.71
C LEU A 187 13.00 -28.24 17.15
N LEU A 188 12.42 -27.09 17.50
CA LEU A 188 12.61 -26.46 18.81
C LEU A 188 11.83 -27.17 19.93
N LEU A 189 10.76 -27.90 19.60
CA LEU A 189 10.01 -28.71 20.57
C LEU A 189 10.66 -30.09 20.79
N THR A 190 11.27 -30.66 19.75
CA THR A 190 11.73 -32.06 19.76
C THR A 190 13.18 -32.20 20.23
N HIS A 191 13.94 -31.11 20.38
CA HIS A 191 15.38 -31.10 20.71
C HIS A 191 15.79 -31.94 21.95
N HIS A 192 14.86 -32.30 22.85
CA HIS A 192 15.16 -33.07 24.06
C HIS A 192 14.10 -34.14 24.35
N LYS A 193 13.96 -35.15 23.49
CA LYS A 193 13.25 -36.39 23.88
C LYS A 193 14.19 -37.30 24.66
N ASP A 194 13.76 -37.81 25.81
CA ASP A 194 14.59 -38.65 26.70
C ASP A 194 15.06 -39.98 26.06
N ASP A 195 14.44 -40.40 24.96
CA ASP A 195 14.69 -41.67 24.25
C ASP A 195 15.55 -41.54 22.98
N TYR A 196 16.19 -40.38 22.75
CA TYR A 196 16.97 -40.12 21.52
C TYR A 196 18.07 -41.17 21.26
N MET A 197 18.67 -41.73 22.31
CA MET A 197 19.67 -42.79 22.18
C MET A 197 19.09 -44.11 21.66
N ASP A 198 17.84 -44.43 21.97
CA ASP A 198 17.18 -45.62 21.44
C ASP A 198 16.84 -45.44 19.96
N ILE A 199 16.47 -44.22 19.56
CA ILE A 199 16.34 -43.85 18.15
C ILE A 199 17.68 -44.03 17.42
N ILE A 200 18.79 -43.49 17.95
CA ILE A 200 20.13 -43.67 17.36
C ILE A 200 20.45 -45.15 17.18
N LYS A 201 20.28 -45.97 18.23
CA LYS A 201 20.57 -47.42 18.18
C LYS A 201 19.70 -48.14 17.16
N SER A 202 18.41 -47.81 17.07
CA SER A 202 17.49 -48.45 16.12
C SER A 202 17.89 -48.25 14.66
N TRP A 203 18.45 -47.08 14.32
CA TRP A 203 18.84 -46.74 12.94
C TRP A 203 20.30 -47.08 12.62
N LEU A 204 21.21 -46.94 13.59
CA LEU A 204 22.66 -47.03 13.37
C LEU A 204 23.30 -48.28 14.00
N GLY A 205 22.70 -48.83 15.07
CA GLY A 205 23.14 -50.03 15.79
C GLY A 205 23.56 -49.77 17.25
N ASP A 206 23.54 -50.82 18.07
CA ASP A 206 23.66 -50.74 19.54
C ASP A 206 24.94 -50.10 20.09
N LYS A 207 26.02 -50.13 19.30
CA LYS A 207 27.35 -49.63 19.71
C LYS A 207 27.56 -48.15 19.45
N VAL A 208 26.63 -47.50 18.73
CA VAL A 208 26.80 -46.12 18.25
C VAL A 208 26.47 -45.14 19.38
N GLN A 209 27.36 -44.18 19.59
CA GLN A 209 27.19 -43.11 20.57
C GLN A 209 26.73 -41.83 19.88
N GLU A 210 26.11 -40.93 20.65
CA GLU A 210 25.87 -39.58 20.17
C GLU A 210 27.17 -38.91 19.73
N GLN A 211 27.07 -38.03 18.73
CA GLN A 211 28.18 -37.29 18.15
C GLN A 211 29.25 -38.14 17.44
N ASP A 212 29.10 -39.48 17.40
CA ASP A 212 30.07 -40.40 16.78
C ASP A 212 29.49 -41.15 15.56
N TYR A 213 28.67 -40.46 14.77
CA TYR A 213 28.16 -40.96 13.50
C TYR A 213 27.92 -39.82 12.50
N ILE A 214 27.77 -40.18 11.22
CA ILE A 214 27.56 -39.23 10.13
C ILE A 214 26.16 -39.42 9.55
N VAL A 215 25.49 -38.31 9.25
CA VAL A 215 24.27 -38.32 8.40
C VAL A 215 24.65 -37.83 7.00
N ALA A 216 24.53 -38.69 6.00
CA ALA A 216 24.85 -38.40 4.61
C ALA A 216 23.59 -38.29 3.75
N LEU A 217 23.37 -37.13 3.13
CA LEU A 217 22.24 -36.88 2.24
C LEU A 217 22.62 -35.94 1.09
N GLN A 218 22.92 -36.55 -0.07
CA GLN A 218 23.27 -35.88 -1.31
C GLN A 218 22.17 -36.11 -2.36
N HIS A 219 21.81 -35.04 -3.07
CA HIS A 219 20.88 -35.03 -4.19
C HIS A 219 21.61 -34.69 -5.50
N PRO A 220 21.12 -35.18 -6.65
CA PRO A 220 21.68 -34.81 -7.94
C PRO A 220 21.30 -33.36 -8.28
N VAL A 221 22.17 -32.67 -9.00
CA VAL A 221 21.87 -31.38 -9.63
C VAL A 221 21.53 -31.65 -11.10
N THR A 222 20.29 -31.35 -11.49
CA THR A 222 19.73 -31.73 -12.80
C THR A 222 20.46 -31.12 -13.99
N THR A 223 21.09 -29.96 -13.81
CA THR A 223 21.87 -29.30 -14.88
C THR A 223 23.22 -29.97 -15.17
N ASP A 224 23.76 -30.75 -14.22
CA ASP A 224 25.01 -31.49 -14.40
C ASP A 224 25.01 -32.81 -13.62
N ILE A 225 24.28 -33.79 -14.16
CA ILE A 225 24.14 -35.13 -13.59
C ILE A 225 25.51 -35.85 -13.53
N LYS A 226 26.36 -35.69 -14.56
CA LYS A 226 27.67 -36.36 -14.62
C LYS A 226 28.58 -35.88 -13.49
N HIS A 227 28.62 -34.57 -13.25
CA HIS A 227 29.37 -34.01 -12.15
C HIS A 227 28.78 -34.42 -10.79
N SER A 228 27.46 -34.45 -10.66
CA SER A 228 26.78 -34.94 -9.45
C SER A 228 27.17 -36.39 -9.10
N ILE A 229 27.21 -37.27 -10.10
CA ILE A 229 27.66 -38.66 -9.97
C ILE A 229 29.12 -38.72 -9.49
N LYS A 230 30.00 -37.88 -10.05
CA LYS A 230 31.40 -37.80 -9.66
C LYS A 230 31.55 -37.36 -8.20
N ILE A 231 30.92 -36.26 -7.79
CA ILE A 231 30.94 -35.77 -6.41
C ILE A 231 30.44 -36.85 -5.45
N TYR A 232 29.32 -37.50 -5.77
CA TYR A 232 28.76 -38.54 -4.92
C TYR A 232 29.70 -39.73 -4.77
N GLY A 233 30.36 -40.15 -5.86
CA GLY A 233 31.39 -41.19 -5.83
C GLY A 233 32.56 -40.83 -4.90
N LEU A 234 33.08 -39.60 -5.02
CA LEU A 234 34.18 -39.10 -4.18
C LEU A 234 33.76 -38.97 -2.71
N MET A 235 32.54 -38.52 -2.44
CA MET A 235 31.99 -38.45 -1.09
C MET A 235 31.92 -39.83 -0.44
N LEU A 236 31.43 -40.84 -1.17
CA LEU A 236 31.39 -42.22 -0.68
C LEU A 236 32.80 -42.76 -0.41
N ASP A 237 33.78 -42.48 -1.29
CA ASP A 237 35.17 -42.90 -1.07
C ASP A 237 35.80 -42.25 0.17
N ALA A 238 35.50 -40.97 0.40
CA ALA A 238 35.94 -40.25 1.59
C ALA A 238 35.30 -40.85 2.85
N LEU A 239 33.99 -41.11 2.84
CA LEU A 239 33.27 -41.71 3.97
C LEU A 239 33.75 -43.12 4.31
N VAL A 240 33.99 -43.96 3.29
CA VAL A 240 34.57 -45.31 3.48
C VAL A 240 35.95 -45.20 4.13
N SER A 241 36.78 -44.25 3.70
CA SER A 241 38.12 -44.06 4.25
C SER A 241 38.11 -43.47 5.66
N PHE A 242 37.16 -42.57 5.96
CA PHE A 242 36.99 -41.96 7.27
C PHE A 242 36.46 -42.95 8.32
N ASN A 243 35.80 -44.02 7.85
CA ASN A 243 35.54 -45.24 8.61
C ASN A 243 34.72 -45.03 9.91
N LYS A 244 33.77 -44.11 9.87
CA LYS A 244 32.76 -43.88 10.93
C LYS A 244 31.39 -44.40 10.51
N THR A 245 30.58 -44.78 11.50
CA THR A 245 29.20 -45.23 11.22
C THR A 245 28.44 -44.12 10.50
N THR A 246 27.87 -44.44 9.35
CA THR A 246 27.24 -43.47 8.46
C THR A 246 25.83 -43.91 8.11
N LEU A 247 24.85 -43.10 8.49
CA LEU A 247 23.49 -43.20 8.01
C LEU A 247 23.38 -42.46 6.67
N ILE A 248 23.09 -43.18 5.60
CA ILE A 248 22.99 -42.61 4.25
C ILE A 248 21.56 -42.70 3.74
N LEU A 249 21.00 -41.56 3.38
CA LEU A 249 19.64 -41.46 2.85
C LEU A 249 19.66 -41.45 1.33
N PHE A 250 18.68 -42.13 0.72
CA PHE A 250 18.51 -42.12 -0.73
C PHE A 250 18.17 -40.69 -1.23
N PRO A 251 18.66 -40.31 -2.44
CA PRO A 251 18.35 -39.02 -3.04
C PRO A 251 16.84 -38.89 -3.33
N ASN A 252 16.39 -37.65 -3.53
CA ASN A 252 15.03 -37.38 -4.00
C ASN A 252 14.88 -37.81 -5.47
N ILE A 253 13.64 -37.75 -5.98
CA ILE A 253 13.26 -38.20 -7.34
C ILE A 253 13.84 -37.36 -8.49
N ASP A 254 14.65 -36.36 -8.18
CA ASP A 254 15.24 -35.49 -9.19
C ASP A 254 16.07 -36.29 -10.23
N ALA A 255 16.18 -35.74 -11.44
CA ALA A 255 16.84 -36.40 -12.57
C ALA A 255 18.27 -36.84 -12.19
N GLY A 256 18.61 -38.09 -12.48
CA GLY A 256 19.89 -38.71 -12.11
C GLY A 256 19.89 -39.46 -10.77
N SER A 257 18.77 -39.50 -10.05
CA SER A 257 18.65 -40.22 -8.76
C SER A 257 19.00 -41.71 -8.85
N LYS A 258 18.56 -42.41 -9.92
CA LYS A 258 18.90 -43.83 -10.15
C LYS A 258 20.38 -44.07 -10.36
N GLU A 259 21.07 -43.17 -11.06
CA GLU A 259 22.51 -43.31 -11.29
C GLU A 259 23.30 -43.10 -9.99
N MET A 260 22.86 -42.17 -9.12
CA MET A 260 23.43 -42.06 -7.77
C MET A 260 23.24 -43.34 -6.95
N VAL A 261 22.03 -43.92 -6.94
CA VAL A 261 21.78 -45.21 -6.28
C VAL A 261 22.66 -46.32 -6.86
N ARG A 262 22.88 -46.32 -8.19
CA ARG A 262 23.78 -47.26 -8.86
C ARG A 262 25.23 -47.12 -8.40
N VAL A 263 25.72 -45.89 -8.20
CA VAL A 263 27.07 -45.63 -7.65
C VAL A 263 27.18 -46.19 -6.23
N MET A 264 26.18 -45.94 -5.39
CA MET A 264 26.12 -46.47 -4.02
C MET A 264 26.19 -48.00 -3.99
N ARG A 265 25.41 -48.67 -4.86
CA ARG A 265 25.43 -50.13 -5.02
C ARG A 265 26.77 -50.66 -5.51
N LYS A 266 27.34 -50.05 -6.55
CA LYS A 266 28.65 -50.46 -7.09
C LYS A 266 29.77 -50.36 -6.07
N LYS A 267 29.70 -49.41 -5.14
CA LYS A 267 30.65 -49.23 -4.04
C LYS A 267 30.36 -50.13 -2.82
N GLY A 268 29.34 -50.99 -2.89
CA GLY A 268 29.01 -51.94 -1.83
C GLY A 268 28.42 -51.30 -0.57
N ILE A 269 27.97 -50.05 -0.63
CA ILE A 269 27.54 -49.27 0.55
C ILE A 269 26.34 -49.92 1.25
N GLU A 270 25.38 -50.47 0.50
CA GLU A 270 24.18 -51.13 1.08
C GLU A 270 24.52 -52.36 1.93
N GLN A 271 25.68 -52.99 1.70
CA GLN A 271 26.14 -54.19 2.41
C GLN A 271 27.30 -53.91 3.37
N HIS A 272 27.78 -52.67 3.44
CA HIS A 272 28.96 -52.31 4.19
C HIS A 272 28.62 -52.17 5.70
N PRO A 273 29.41 -52.77 6.62
CA PRO A 273 29.08 -52.82 8.05
C PRO A 273 28.92 -51.44 8.70
N ASN A 274 29.69 -50.45 8.24
CA ASN A 274 29.63 -49.06 8.74
C ASN A 274 28.52 -48.22 8.14
N PHE A 275 27.77 -48.71 7.15
CA PHE A 275 26.73 -47.91 6.50
C PHE A 275 25.33 -48.45 6.81
N ARG A 276 24.37 -47.53 6.87
CA ARG A 276 22.94 -47.82 6.95
C ARG A 276 22.26 -47.04 5.85
N ALA A 277 21.95 -47.73 4.75
CA ALA A 277 21.28 -47.13 3.60
C ALA A 277 19.76 -47.19 3.81
N VAL A 278 19.10 -46.03 3.86
CA VAL A 278 17.66 -45.97 4.14
C VAL A 278 16.93 -45.02 3.18
N LYS A 279 15.74 -45.43 2.75
CA LYS A 279 14.93 -44.61 1.83
C LYS A 279 14.39 -43.38 2.54
N HIS A 280 13.82 -43.54 3.73
CA HIS A 280 13.21 -42.46 4.52
C HIS A 280 13.27 -42.80 6.01
N ILE A 281 13.24 -41.75 6.84
CA ILE A 281 13.17 -41.80 8.29
C ILE A 281 12.04 -40.86 8.71
N PRO A 282 11.13 -41.29 9.60
CA PRO A 282 10.09 -40.42 10.14
C PRO A 282 10.67 -39.11 10.67
N PHE A 283 10.03 -37.99 10.35
CA PHE A 283 10.65 -36.66 10.52
C PHE A 283 11.11 -36.39 11.96
N GLU A 284 10.30 -36.72 12.97
CA GLU A 284 10.69 -36.51 14.38
C GLU A 284 11.90 -37.35 14.81
N GLN A 285 12.07 -38.55 14.25
CA GLN A 285 13.26 -39.37 14.50
C GLN A 285 14.47 -38.82 13.74
N PHE A 286 14.26 -38.34 12.51
CA PHE A 286 15.31 -37.71 11.72
C PHE A 286 15.86 -36.45 12.40
N ILE A 287 15.01 -35.67 13.07
CA ILE A 287 15.42 -34.53 13.91
C ILE A 287 16.43 -34.98 14.98
N GLN A 288 16.15 -36.07 15.70
CA GLN A 288 17.08 -36.61 16.71
C GLN A 288 18.41 -37.05 16.07
N LEU A 289 18.33 -37.74 14.93
CA LEU A 289 19.53 -38.22 14.24
C LEU A 289 20.41 -37.07 13.73
N VAL A 290 19.83 -35.96 13.26
CA VAL A 290 20.63 -34.80 12.84
C VAL A 290 21.12 -34.01 14.05
N GLY A 291 20.28 -33.82 15.08
CA GLY A 291 20.63 -33.05 16.28
C GLY A 291 21.79 -33.66 17.08
N HIS A 292 21.94 -34.98 17.03
CA HIS A 292 23.01 -35.70 17.72
C HIS A 292 24.11 -36.23 16.78
N ALA A 293 24.10 -35.91 15.48
CA ALA A 293 25.13 -36.38 14.53
C ALA A 293 26.51 -35.77 14.83
N GLY A 294 27.58 -36.53 14.58
CA GLY A 294 28.95 -35.99 14.61
C GLY A 294 29.15 -34.92 13.54
N CYS A 295 28.62 -35.15 12.34
CA CYS A 295 28.38 -34.13 11.33
C CYS A 295 27.33 -34.61 10.31
N MET A 296 26.79 -33.67 9.54
CA MET A 296 25.98 -33.94 8.35
C MET A 296 26.78 -33.60 7.08
N ILE A 297 26.70 -34.43 6.05
CA ILE A 297 27.37 -34.21 4.77
C ILE A 297 26.42 -34.40 3.59
N GLY A 298 26.54 -33.53 2.60
CA GLY A 298 25.84 -33.65 1.32
C GLY A 298 25.42 -32.30 0.77
N ASN A 299 24.19 -32.16 0.30
CA ASN A 299 23.65 -30.88 -0.22
C ASN A 299 22.14 -30.69 0.07
N SER A 300 21.68 -31.35 1.14
CA SER A 300 20.30 -31.24 1.61
C SER A 300 20.00 -29.85 2.18
N SER A 301 18.78 -29.36 1.98
CA SER A 301 18.29 -28.14 2.62
C SER A 301 18.35 -28.25 4.15
N CYS A 302 18.16 -29.45 4.72
CA CYS A 302 18.27 -29.69 6.15
C CYS A 302 19.62 -29.25 6.72
N GLY A 303 20.73 -29.50 6.02
CA GLY A 303 22.06 -29.11 6.49
C GLY A 303 22.20 -27.60 6.62
N VAL A 304 21.75 -26.86 5.61
CA VAL A 304 21.90 -25.40 5.56
C VAL A 304 20.81 -24.63 6.31
N ARG A 305 19.67 -25.27 6.61
CA ARG A 305 18.50 -24.61 7.23
C ARG A 305 18.13 -25.09 8.61
N GLU A 306 18.26 -26.38 8.89
CA GLU A 306 17.65 -27.01 10.07
C GLU A 306 18.71 -27.47 11.06
N ALA A 307 19.82 -28.05 10.59
CA ALA A 307 20.92 -28.54 11.42
C ALA A 307 21.56 -27.45 12.30
N GLY A 308 21.49 -26.19 11.85
CA GLY A 308 21.93 -25.02 12.62
C GLY A 308 21.19 -24.86 13.95
N ALA A 309 19.94 -25.34 14.07
CA ALA A 309 19.16 -25.27 15.31
C ALA A 309 19.77 -26.09 16.46
N PHE A 310 20.58 -27.10 16.14
CA PHE A 310 21.26 -27.98 17.09
C PHE A 310 22.75 -27.67 17.23
N GLY A 311 23.28 -26.76 16.40
CA GLY A 311 24.73 -26.55 16.30
C GLY A 311 25.47 -27.72 15.65
N THR A 312 24.78 -28.58 14.89
CA THR A 312 25.38 -29.74 14.21
C THR A 312 26.32 -29.25 13.10
N PRO A 313 27.58 -29.74 13.05
CA PRO A 313 28.51 -29.45 11.96
C PRO A 313 27.99 -29.96 10.62
N VAL A 314 28.13 -29.16 9.56
CA VAL A 314 27.64 -29.47 8.22
C VAL A 314 28.74 -29.30 7.19
N ILE A 315 28.82 -30.23 6.25
CA ILE A 315 29.64 -30.15 5.05
C ILE A 315 28.69 -30.09 3.84
N ASN A 316 28.61 -28.93 3.20
CA ASN A 316 27.78 -28.72 2.01
C ASN A 316 28.62 -28.85 0.72
N LEU A 317 28.32 -29.85 -0.10
CA LEU A 317 29.06 -30.22 -1.30
C LEU A 317 28.40 -29.71 -2.59
N GLY A 318 29.21 -29.16 -3.49
CA GLY A 318 28.78 -28.76 -4.82
C GLY A 318 28.07 -27.41 -4.88
N THR A 319 27.36 -27.17 -5.98
CA THR A 319 26.71 -25.89 -6.30
C THR A 319 25.36 -25.71 -5.61
N ARG A 320 24.64 -26.79 -5.33
CA ARG A 320 23.35 -26.72 -4.64
C ARG A 320 23.51 -26.13 -3.24
N GLN A 321 22.56 -25.27 -2.86
CA GLN A 321 22.56 -24.40 -1.67
C GLN A 321 23.48 -23.17 -1.75
N THR A 322 24.06 -22.85 -2.91
CA THR A 322 24.85 -21.61 -3.06
C THR A 322 23.93 -20.40 -3.01
N GLY A 323 24.26 -19.43 -2.16
CA GLY A 323 23.44 -18.22 -1.94
C GLY A 323 22.41 -18.34 -0.83
N ARG A 324 22.22 -19.53 -0.24
CA ARG A 324 21.33 -19.73 0.89
C ARG A 324 21.96 -19.18 2.18
N GLU A 325 21.15 -18.61 3.08
CA GLU A 325 21.62 -18.12 4.38
C GLU A 325 22.06 -19.29 5.27
N THR A 326 23.24 -19.21 5.88
CA THR A 326 23.80 -20.27 6.73
C THR A 326 24.47 -19.73 7.98
N GLY A 327 24.39 -20.46 9.09
CA GLY A 327 25.19 -20.19 10.29
C GLY A 327 26.65 -20.64 10.14
N GLU A 328 27.45 -20.38 11.18
CA GLU A 328 28.88 -20.75 11.24
C GLU A 328 29.13 -22.28 11.27
N ASN A 329 28.08 -23.08 11.47
CA ASN A 329 28.16 -24.54 11.50
C ASN A 329 28.38 -25.17 10.11
N VAL A 330 28.20 -24.41 9.02
CA VAL A 330 28.26 -24.92 7.64
C VAL A 330 29.63 -24.65 7.01
N LEU A 331 30.30 -25.72 6.56
CA LEU A 331 31.49 -25.66 5.72
C LEU A 331 31.12 -25.98 4.27
N HIS A 332 31.29 -25.02 3.38
CA HIS A 332 31.05 -25.23 1.95
C HIS A 332 32.29 -25.78 1.25
N VAL A 333 32.12 -26.89 0.54
CA VAL A 333 33.11 -27.44 -0.39
C VAL A 333 32.47 -27.42 -1.79
N ARG A 334 32.51 -26.25 -2.42
CA ARG A 334 31.87 -26.02 -3.73
C ARG A 334 32.53 -26.88 -4.81
N ASP A 335 33.85 -26.84 -4.88
CA ASP A 335 34.66 -27.66 -5.79
C ASP A 335 35.06 -28.97 -5.11
N ALA A 336 34.09 -29.87 -4.93
CA ALA A 336 34.28 -31.22 -4.40
C ALA A 336 34.86 -32.17 -5.47
N ASP A 337 35.99 -31.78 -6.07
CA ASP A 337 36.60 -32.42 -7.24
C ASP A 337 37.56 -33.57 -6.92
N THR A 338 38.02 -33.67 -5.66
CA THR A 338 38.89 -34.73 -5.16
C THR A 338 38.36 -35.35 -3.86
N LYS A 339 38.71 -36.62 -3.64
CA LYS A 339 38.41 -37.35 -2.39
C LYS A 339 39.05 -36.66 -1.19
N ASP A 340 40.31 -36.23 -1.31
CA ASP A 340 41.09 -35.70 -0.19
C ASP A 340 40.52 -34.38 0.34
N LYS A 341 39.97 -33.52 -0.53
CA LYS A 341 39.26 -32.31 -0.09
C LYS A 341 38.04 -32.65 0.79
N ILE A 342 37.25 -33.64 0.37
CA ILE A 342 36.07 -34.07 1.12
C ILE A 342 36.49 -34.76 2.43
N TYR A 343 37.52 -35.59 2.39
CA TYR A 343 38.08 -36.23 3.58
C TYR A 343 38.60 -35.19 4.58
N HIS A 344 39.34 -34.19 4.12
CA HIS A 344 39.82 -33.12 4.97
C HIS A 344 38.66 -32.29 5.57
N ALA A 345 37.58 -32.06 4.82
CA ALA A 345 36.38 -31.44 5.36
C ALA A 345 35.72 -32.29 6.47
N LEU A 346 35.75 -33.62 6.35
CA LEU A 346 35.32 -34.53 7.41
C LEU A 346 36.20 -34.40 8.66
N GLU A 347 37.53 -34.37 8.52
CA GLU A 347 38.45 -34.14 9.64
C GLU A 347 38.19 -32.80 10.33
N LEU A 348 37.90 -31.76 9.55
CA LEU A 348 37.63 -30.43 10.08
C LEU A 348 36.30 -30.35 10.81
N GLN A 349 35.26 -31.09 10.42
CA GLN A 349 33.89 -30.89 10.94
C GLN A 349 33.43 -31.97 11.92
N PHE A 350 33.87 -33.22 11.74
CA PHE A 350 33.34 -34.34 12.52
C PHE A 350 33.63 -34.17 14.02
N GLY A 351 32.57 -34.25 14.84
CA GLY A 351 32.66 -34.16 16.31
C GLY A 351 32.75 -32.74 16.86
N LYS A 352 32.77 -31.71 16.01
CA LYS A 352 32.62 -30.31 16.47
C LYS A 352 31.22 -30.03 16.98
N ARG A 353 31.07 -28.92 17.70
CA ARG A 353 29.77 -28.34 18.06
C ARG A 353 29.81 -26.83 17.91
N TYR A 354 28.75 -26.29 17.36
CA TYR A 354 28.58 -24.87 17.11
C TYR A 354 27.43 -24.31 17.97
N PRO A 355 27.33 -22.98 18.13
CA PRO A 355 26.15 -22.35 18.70
C PRO A 355 24.87 -22.67 17.92
N CYS A 356 23.77 -22.86 18.65
CA CYS A 356 22.45 -23.07 18.06
C CYS A 356 21.95 -21.77 17.41
N SER A 357 21.54 -21.85 16.14
CA SER A 357 21.06 -20.73 15.34
C SER A 357 19.57 -20.84 15.02
N LYS A 358 18.90 -19.69 14.91
CA LYS A 358 17.45 -19.59 14.67
C LYS A 358 17.11 -18.80 13.40
N ILE A 359 17.99 -18.84 12.40
CA ILE A 359 17.90 -18.03 11.17
C ILE A 359 16.53 -18.23 10.49
N TYR A 360 16.09 -19.49 10.37
CA TYR A 360 14.89 -19.84 9.60
C TYR A 360 13.61 -19.93 10.42
N GLY A 361 13.63 -19.71 11.73
CA GLY A 361 12.40 -19.79 12.51
C GLY A 361 12.59 -19.68 14.02
N ASP A 362 11.53 -19.23 14.68
CA ASP A 362 11.44 -19.05 16.13
C ASP A 362 10.53 -20.08 16.82
N GLY A 363 9.96 -21.02 16.05
CA GLY A 363 9.08 -22.08 16.52
C GLY A 363 7.60 -21.72 16.63
N ASN A 364 7.19 -20.57 16.08
CA ASN A 364 5.79 -20.11 16.10
C ASN A 364 5.25 -19.79 14.70
N ALA A 365 5.70 -20.51 13.67
CA ALA A 365 5.27 -20.27 12.30
C ALA A 365 3.79 -20.64 12.10
N VAL A 366 3.34 -21.78 12.62
CA VAL A 366 1.97 -22.28 12.41
C VAL A 366 0.91 -21.33 12.98
N PRO A 367 1.00 -20.84 14.24
CA PRO A 367 0.04 -19.86 14.74
C PRO A 367 -0.06 -18.59 13.89
N ARG A 368 1.07 -18.10 13.33
CA ARG A 368 1.08 -16.93 12.43
C ARG A 368 0.39 -17.23 11.11
N ILE A 369 0.66 -18.39 10.52
CA ILE A 369 0.03 -18.84 9.26
C ILE A 369 -1.49 -18.97 9.45
N LEU A 370 -1.96 -19.62 10.52
CA LEU A 370 -3.39 -19.74 10.80
C LEU A 370 -4.05 -18.37 10.99
N LYS A 371 -3.39 -17.46 11.72
CA LYS A 371 -3.88 -16.08 11.87
C LYS A 371 -3.97 -15.36 10.53
N PHE A 372 -3.00 -15.54 9.66
CA PHE A 372 -2.99 -14.92 8.34
C PHE A 372 -4.10 -15.49 7.43
N LEU A 373 -4.33 -16.80 7.45
CA LEU A 373 -5.46 -17.41 6.74
C LEU A 373 -6.82 -16.81 7.18
N ARG A 374 -7.00 -16.52 8.48
CA ARG A 374 -8.21 -15.85 9.01
C ARG A 374 -8.41 -14.42 8.49
N THR A 375 -7.33 -13.77 8.03
CA THR A 375 -7.40 -12.38 7.52
C THR A 375 -7.75 -12.30 6.04
N ILE A 376 -7.79 -13.44 5.34
CA ILE A 376 -8.12 -13.49 3.92
C ILE A 376 -9.60 -13.16 3.74
N ASP A 377 -9.88 -12.06 3.04
CA ASP A 377 -11.22 -11.72 2.59
C ASP A 377 -11.52 -12.44 1.27
N LEU A 378 -12.55 -13.30 1.28
CA LEU A 378 -12.95 -14.07 0.10
C LEU A 378 -13.69 -13.21 -0.93
N ASP A 379 -14.22 -12.06 -0.52
CA ASP A 379 -14.92 -11.11 -1.39
C ASP A 379 -13.95 -10.19 -2.16
N GLU A 380 -12.66 -10.18 -1.79
CA GLU A 380 -11.62 -9.42 -2.50
C GLU A 380 -11.40 -9.99 -3.92
N PRO A 381 -11.20 -9.15 -4.96
CA PRO A 381 -10.85 -9.62 -6.29
C PRO A 381 -9.61 -10.51 -6.25
N LEU A 382 -9.71 -11.67 -6.89
CA LEU A 382 -8.62 -12.65 -6.90
C LEU A 382 -7.43 -12.20 -7.75
N GLN A 383 -7.65 -11.26 -8.67
CA GLN A 383 -6.63 -10.85 -9.63
C GLN A 383 -5.39 -10.31 -8.91
N LYS A 384 -4.25 -10.93 -9.20
CA LYS A 384 -2.96 -10.53 -8.64
C LYS A 384 -2.41 -9.31 -9.36
N THR A 385 -1.92 -8.34 -8.59
CA THR A 385 -1.21 -7.15 -9.10
C THR A 385 0.25 -7.20 -8.66
N PHE A 386 1.16 -6.95 -9.60
CA PHE A 386 2.57 -6.78 -9.28
C PHE A 386 2.86 -5.32 -8.96
N CYS A 387 3.44 -5.07 -7.79
CA CYS A 387 3.77 -3.74 -7.29
C CYS A 387 5.09 -3.25 -7.87
N PHE A 388 5.10 -2.94 -9.17
CA PHE A 388 6.26 -2.32 -9.81
C PHE A 388 6.48 -0.91 -9.24
N PRO A 389 7.74 -0.43 -9.15
CA PRO A 389 8.01 0.99 -8.93
C PRO A 389 7.24 1.84 -9.94
N PRO A 390 6.85 3.08 -9.61
CA PRO A 390 6.11 3.94 -10.53
C PRO A 390 6.90 4.13 -11.83
N VAL A 391 6.45 3.44 -12.88
CA VAL A 391 6.88 3.67 -14.26
C VAL A 391 5.89 4.64 -14.87
N LYS A 392 6.33 5.50 -15.80
CA LYS A 392 5.41 6.36 -16.55
C LYS A 392 4.36 5.47 -17.21
N ASP A 393 3.10 5.61 -16.80
CA ASP A 393 2.02 4.79 -17.34
C ASP A 393 2.00 4.90 -18.87
N PRO A 394 1.88 3.77 -19.60
CA PRO A 394 1.57 3.84 -21.01
C PRO A 394 0.23 4.56 -21.18
N ILE A 395 0.11 5.38 -22.23
CA ILE A 395 -1.13 6.08 -22.56
C ILE A 395 -2.18 5.01 -22.91
N SER A 396 -2.97 4.59 -21.91
CA SER A 396 -4.08 3.66 -22.07
C SER A 396 -5.39 4.45 -22.00
N GLN A 397 -6.23 4.30 -23.02
CA GLN A 397 -7.57 4.89 -23.05
C GLN A 397 -8.58 3.79 -22.73
N ASP A 398 -9.21 3.89 -21.56
CA ASP A 398 -10.30 3.01 -21.12
C ASP A 398 -11.66 3.67 -21.44
N ILE A 399 -12.70 2.89 -21.75
CA ILE A 399 -14.06 3.40 -21.97
C ILE A 399 -14.62 4.03 -20.68
N ASP A 400 -14.28 3.47 -19.52
CA ASP A 400 -14.70 4.01 -18.23
C ASP A 400 -14.04 5.38 -17.98
N HIS A 401 -12.78 5.54 -18.40
CA HIS A 401 -12.10 6.84 -18.42
C HIS A 401 -12.75 7.88 -19.35
N ILE A 402 -13.52 7.46 -20.37
CA ILE A 402 -14.27 8.34 -21.27
C ILE A 402 -15.63 8.72 -20.65
N LEU A 403 -16.23 7.82 -19.87
CA LEU A 403 -17.56 8.00 -19.27
C LEU A 403 -17.54 8.68 -17.90
N GLU A 404 -16.41 8.65 -17.18
CA GLU A 404 -16.23 9.33 -15.90
C GLU A 404 -16.31 10.86 -16.03
N THR A 405 -17.03 11.49 -15.11
CA THR A 405 -17.09 12.94 -15.05
C THR A 405 -15.82 13.46 -14.37
N GLN A 406 -14.90 14.00 -15.17
CA GLN A 406 -13.70 14.71 -14.68
C GLN A 406 -14.09 15.74 -13.62
N SER A 407 -13.53 15.61 -12.42
CA SER A 407 -13.91 16.38 -11.23
C SER A 407 -12.69 16.79 -10.41
N ALA A 408 -12.87 17.78 -9.55
CA ALA A 408 -11.88 18.26 -8.60
C ALA A 408 -12.44 18.19 -7.18
N LEU A 409 -11.57 17.92 -6.22
CA LEU A 409 -11.90 18.06 -4.81
C LEU A 409 -11.55 19.48 -4.37
N ALA A 410 -12.56 20.28 -4.02
CA ALA A 410 -12.38 21.67 -3.59
C ALA A 410 -12.52 21.80 -2.08
N ILE A 411 -11.63 22.55 -1.46
CA ILE A 411 -11.64 22.87 -0.04
C ILE A 411 -11.78 24.38 0.11
N ASP A 412 -12.68 24.84 0.96
CA ASP A 412 -12.80 26.24 1.36
C ASP A 412 -12.64 26.37 2.88
N LEU A 413 -11.54 27.00 3.28
CA LEU A 413 -11.14 27.18 4.66
C LEU A 413 -11.51 28.60 5.12
N GLY A 414 -12.80 28.78 5.38
CA GLY A 414 -13.35 30.03 5.89
C GLY A 414 -13.16 30.21 7.40
N GLY A 415 -13.33 31.45 7.88
CA GLY A 415 -13.15 31.77 9.32
C GLY A 415 -14.15 31.13 10.28
N THR A 416 -15.30 30.64 9.79
CA THR A 416 -16.36 30.03 10.63
C THR A 416 -16.60 28.57 10.29
N ASN A 417 -16.63 28.24 9.00
CA ASN A 417 -16.90 26.89 8.51
C ASN A 417 -15.76 26.42 7.61
N LEU A 418 -15.48 25.12 7.70
CA LEU A 418 -14.66 24.39 6.74
C LEU A 418 -15.60 23.67 5.78
N ARG A 419 -15.37 23.81 4.48
CA ARG A 419 -16.16 23.15 3.43
C ARG A 419 -15.26 22.30 2.55
N VAL A 420 -15.78 21.14 2.15
CA VAL A 420 -15.18 20.29 1.10
C VAL A 420 -16.27 19.97 0.09
N ALA A 421 -15.94 19.98 -1.20
CA ALA A 421 -16.89 19.69 -2.27
C ALA A 421 -16.26 18.91 -3.42
N ILE A 422 -17.04 18.04 -4.03
CA ILE A 422 -16.71 17.41 -5.31
C ILE A 422 -17.32 18.27 -6.41
N ILE A 423 -16.48 18.82 -7.28
CA ILE A 423 -16.91 19.76 -8.32
C ILE A 423 -16.51 19.22 -9.68
N CYS A 424 -17.49 19.00 -10.55
CA CYS A 424 -17.23 18.49 -11.88
C CYS A 424 -16.67 19.56 -12.83
N LYS A 425 -16.12 19.14 -13.98
CA LYS A 425 -15.53 20.03 -14.99
C LYS A 425 -16.49 21.10 -15.51
N ARG A 426 -17.80 20.89 -15.41
CA ARG A 426 -18.85 21.85 -15.79
C ARG A 426 -19.08 22.93 -14.73
N GLY A 427 -18.55 22.76 -13.51
CA GLY A 427 -18.74 23.67 -12.39
C GLY A 427 -19.91 23.29 -11.46
N ASN A 428 -20.52 22.11 -11.64
CA ASN A 428 -21.57 21.66 -10.72
C ASN A 428 -20.94 21.08 -9.45
N ILE A 429 -21.52 21.40 -8.30
CA ILE A 429 -21.18 20.80 -7.02
C ILE A 429 -21.97 19.50 -6.88
N GLU A 430 -21.31 18.36 -7.09
CA GLU A 430 -21.93 17.04 -7.03
C GLU A 430 -22.22 16.60 -5.59
N LYS A 431 -21.32 16.98 -4.66
CA LYS A 431 -21.50 16.75 -3.22
C LYS A 431 -20.74 17.78 -2.40
N ARG A 432 -21.30 18.16 -1.26
CA ARG A 432 -20.74 19.17 -0.34
C ARG A 432 -20.80 18.70 1.11
N TYR A 433 -19.72 18.93 1.83
CA TYR A 433 -19.55 18.67 3.25
C TYR A 433 -19.27 19.99 3.95
N ILE A 434 -19.95 20.25 5.06
CA ILE A 434 -19.78 21.49 5.84
C ILE A 434 -19.62 21.10 7.31
N GLN A 435 -18.58 21.62 7.94
CA GLN A 435 -18.31 21.45 9.38
C GLN A 435 -17.87 22.77 9.99
N ALA A 436 -18.08 22.93 11.29
CA ALA A 436 -17.56 24.08 12.03
C ALA A 436 -16.02 24.06 11.98
N ASN A 437 -15.40 25.23 11.77
CA ASN A 437 -13.95 25.31 11.69
C ASN A 437 -13.32 25.13 13.10
N PRO A 438 -12.46 24.12 13.32
CA PRO A 438 -11.79 23.92 14.60
C PRO A 438 -10.88 25.09 15.00
N LYS A 439 -10.62 25.24 16.30
CA LYS A 439 -9.80 26.34 16.83
C LYS A 439 -8.29 26.10 16.70
N THR A 440 -7.84 24.85 16.76
CA THR A 440 -6.41 24.48 16.71
C THR A 440 -5.99 24.00 15.32
N PHE A 441 -4.69 24.12 15.03
CA PHE A 441 -4.09 23.69 13.77
C PHE A 441 -4.32 22.19 13.52
N GLU A 442 -3.97 21.34 14.49
CA GLU A 442 -4.00 19.87 14.37
C GLU A 442 -5.42 19.37 14.12
N ALA A 443 -6.39 19.89 14.86
CA ALA A 443 -7.79 19.49 14.71
C ALA A 443 -8.35 19.90 13.35
N ARG A 444 -7.93 21.08 12.84
CA ARG A 444 -8.32 21.56 11.51
C ARG A 444 -7.74 20.68 10.41
N MET A 445 -6.46 20.33 10.47
CA MET A 445 -5.82 19.45 9.50
C MET A 445 -6.42 18.03 9.51
N GLN A 446 -6.66 17.46 10.71
CA GLN A 446 -7.33 16.16 10.82
C GLN A 446 -8.74 16.18 10.21
N LEU A 447 -9.50 17.25 10.44
CA LEU A 447 -10.83 17.40 9.88
C LEU A 447 -10.80 17.53 8.35
N ILE A 448 -9.86 18.30 7.79
CA ILE A 448 -9.64 18.41 6.35
C ILE A 448 -9.39 17.03 5.74
N LEU A 449 -8.41 16.29 6.28
CA LEU A 449 -8.05 14.97 5.77
C LEU A 449 -9.22 13.99 5.87
N LYS A 450 -9.99 14.03 6.96
CA LYS A 450 -11.19 13.21 7.11
C LYS A 450 -12.23 13.54 6.04
N MET A 451 -12.61 14.81 5.91
CA MET A 451 -13.61 15.25 4.93
C MET A 451 -13.17 14.95 3.48
N CYS A 452 -11.87 15.05 3.18
CA CYS A 452 -11.35 14.68 1.86
C CYS A 452 -11.44 13.18 1.61
N LYS A 453 -11.08 12.33 2.58
CA LYS A 453 -11.21 10.87 2.46
C LYS A 453 -12.66 10.42 2.33
N ASP A 454 -13.58 11.12 2.99
CA ASP A 454 -15.03 10.87 2.84
C ASP A 454 -15.49 11.25 1.43
N ALA A 455 -15.06 12.40 0.92
CA ALA A 455 -15.38 12.86 -0.43
C ALA A 455 -14.79 11.98 -1.54
N VAL A 456 -13.55 11.51 -1.42
CA VAL A 456 -12.94 10.59 -2.41
C VAL A 456 -13.72 9.27 -2.47
N ARG A 457 -14.12 8.71 -1.33
CA ARG A 457 -14.95 7.50 -1.29
C ARG A 457 -16.32 7.68 -1.95
N ASP A 458 -16.91 8.87 -1.77
CA ASP A 458 -18.19 9.19 -2.38
C ASP A 458 -18.07 9.51 -3.89
N ALA A 459 -16.90 9.93 -4.36
CA ALA A 459 -16.67 10.26 -5.78
C ALA A 459 -16.82 9.03 -6.68
N ASP A 460 -16.36 7.86 -6.22
CA ASP A 460 -16.52 6.58 -6.93
C ASP A 460 -18.01 6.26 -7.15
N CYS A 461 -18.83 6.43 -6.11
CA CYS A 461 -20.29 6.23 -6.18
C CYS A 461 -20.98 7.23 -7.11
N LEU A 462 -20.38 8.40 -7.35
CA LEU A 462 -20.91 9.47 -8.18
C LEU A 462 -20.35 9.45 -9.62
N ASN A 463 -19.57 8.42 -9.98
CA ASN A 463 -18.89 8.32 -11.28
C ASN A 463 -18.03 9.58 -11.59
N CYS A 464 -17.35 10.09 -10.56
CA CYS A 464 -16.56 11.31 -10.61
C CYS A 464 -15.08 11.00 -10.42
N ARG A 465 -14.27 11.21 -11.47
CA ARG A 465 -12.82 11.06 -11.38
C ARG A 465 -12.19 12.31 -10.78
N ILE A 466 -11.64 12.18 -9.57
CA ILE A 466 -10.93 13.28 -8.91
C ILE A 466 -9.53 13.46 -9.52
N LEU A 467 -9.31 14.60 -10.18
CA LEU A 467 -8.05 14.93 -10.85
C LEU A 467 -7.00 15.54 -9.92
N GLY A 468 -7.42 15.99 -8.73
CA GLY A 468 -6.58 16.67 -7.76
C GLY A 468 -7.40 17.45 -6.74
N VAL A 469 -6.70 18.15 -5.85
CA VAL A 469 -7.30 18.93 -4.76
C VAL A 469 -6.96 20.41 -4.91
N GLY A 470 -7.97 21.26 -4.87
CA GLY A 470 -7.82 22.71 -4.78
C GLY A 470 -8.19 23.20 -3.41
N VAL A 471 -7.44 24.15 -2.86
CA VAL A 471 -7.66 24.71 -1.54
C VAL A 471 -7.76 26.23 -1.64
N SER A 472 -8.93 26.75 -1.29
CA SER A 472 -9.18 28.15 -1.00
C SER A 472 -9.01 28.38 0.49
N THR A 473 -8.23 29.38 0.89
CA THR A 473 -8.06 29.75 2.30
C THR A 473 -7.99 31.26 2.46
N GLY A 474 -8.51 31.75 3.58
CA GLY A 474 -8.29 33.13 3.98
C GLY A 474 -6.83 33.39 4.35
N GLY A 475 -6.34 34.59 4.04
CA GLY A 475 -4.97 35.02 4.31
C GLY A 475 -4.06 34.98 3.09
N ARG A 476 -2.80 35.37 3.28
CA ARG A 476 -1.79 35.42 2.21
C ARG A 476 -1.18 34.05 1.98
N VAL A 477 -1.17 33.60 0.73
CA VAL A 477 -0.72 32.25 0.34
C VAL A 477 0.43 32.37 -0.64
N ASN A 478 1.47 31.56 -0.45
CA ASN A 478 2.44 31.26 -1.51
C ASN A 478 1.93 30.04 -2.31
N PRO A 479 1.33 30.24 -3.50
CA PRO A 479 0.78 29.15 -4.30
C PRO A 479 1.87 28.24 -4.89
N GLN A 480 3.11 28.72 -5.01
CA GLN A 480 4.23 27.93 -5.53
C GLN A 480 4.63 26.82 -4.57
N GLU A 481 4.60 27.09 -3.26
CA GLU A 481 4.93 26.12 -2.21
C GLU A 481 3.68 25.48 -1.58
N GLY A 482 2.50 26.08 -1.72
CA GLY A 482 1.28 25.63 -1.04
C GLY A 482 1.23 26.00 0.44
N VAL A 483 1.88 27.11 0.80
CA VAL A 483 2.07 27.56 2.18
C VAL A 483 1.26 28.81 2.46
N VAL A 484 0.50 28.82 3.57
CA VAL A 484 -0.15 30.03 4.09
C VAL A 484 0.89 30.85 4.84
N LEU A 485 1.25 32.02 4.32
CA LEU A 485 2.27 32.90 4.90
C LEU A 485 1.73 33.66 6.11
N HIS A 486 0.50 34.17 6.02
CA HIS A 486 -0.12 34.92 7.10
C HIS A 486 -1.64 34.72 7.09
N SER A 487 -2.19 34.30 8.22
CA SER A 487 -3.64 34.09 8.39
C SER A 487 -4.38 35.36 8.80
N THR A 488 -5.70 35.39 8.58
CA THR A 488 -6.55 36.43 9.16
C THR A 488 -6.75 36.18 10.66
N LYS A 489 -7.13 37.20 11.44
CA LYS A 489 -7.43 37.05 12.88
C LYS A 489 -8.53 36.00 13.18
N LEU A 490 -9.30 35.61 12.17
CA LEU A 490 -10.36 34.61 12.27
C LEU A 490 -9.83 33.17 12.26
N ILE A 491 -8.59 32.95 11.80
CA ILE A 491 -7.97 31.62 11.70
C ILE A 491 -6.68 31.62 12.54
N GLN A 492 -6.83 31.51 13.87
CA GLN A 492 -5.70 31.47 14.80
C GLN A 492 -4.79 30.26 14.52
N ASP A 493 -3.49 30.44 14.80
CA ASP A 493 -2.42 29.46 14.62
C ASP A 493 -2.30 28.90 13.20
N TRP A 494 -2.51 29.76 12.19
CA TRP A 494 -2.55 29.37 10.77
C TRP A 494 -1.61 30.20 9.88
N SER A 495 -0.45 30.59 10.43
CA SER A 495 0.60 31.34 9.72
C SER A 495 1.85 30.47 9.57
N THR A 496 2.48 30.53 8.40
CA THR A 496 3.60 29.66 8.00
C THR A 496 3.24 28.17 8.00
N VAL A 497 2.09 27.84 7.42
CA VAL A 497 1.52 26.49 7.41
C VAL A 497 1.56 25.89 6.01
N ASP A 498 2.18 24.71 5.86
CA ASP A 498 2.10 23.90 4.66
C ASP A 498 0.80 23.10 4.62
N LEU A 499 -0.06 23.39 3.64
CA LEU A 499 -1.30 22.63 3.41
C LEU A 499 -1.14 21.60 2.30
N ARG A 500 -0.20 21.79 1.37
CA ARG A 500 -0.04 20.92 0.20
C ARG A 500 0.49 19.56 0.61
N THR A 501 1.62 19.50 1.30
CA THR A 501 2.34 18.23 1.54
C THR A 501 1.50 17.24 2.35
N PRO A 502 0.85 17.62 3.47
CA PRO A 502 0.05 16.70 4.25
C PRO A 502 -1.15 16.14 3.47
N ILE A 503 -1.84 16.99 2.71
CA ILE A 503 -3.01 16.60 1.91
C ILE A 503 -2.57 15.71 0.74
N SER A 504 -1.49 16.07 0.04
CA SER A 504 -0.92 15.31 -1.07
C SER A 504 -0.48 13.91 -0.62
N ASN A 505 0.25 13.81 0.50
CA ASN A 505 0.71 12.53 1.03
C ASN A 505 -0.43 11.62 1.48
N ALA A 506 -1.50 12.21 2.02
CA ALA A 506 -2.63 11.45 2.54
C ALA A 506 -3.60 10.95 1.47
N LEU A 507 -3.67 11.63 0.32
CA LEU A 507 -4.62 11.33 -0.76
C LEU A 507 -3.94 10.82 -2.03
N HIS A 508 -2.62 10.92 -2.14
CA HIS A 508 -1.85 10.63 -3.35
C HIS A 508 -2.33 11.42 -4.59
N LEU A 509 -2.80 12.65 -4.36
CA LEU A 509 -3.31 13.56 -5.38
C LEU A 509 -2.54 14.89 -5.38
N PRO A 510 -2.36 15.55 -6.54
CA PRO A 510 -1.74 16.88 -6.59
C PRO A 510 -2.63 17.92 -5.90
N VAL A 511 -2.01 18.87 -5.19
CA VAL A 511 -2.71 19.87 -4.37
C VAL A 511 -2.27 21.29 -4.73
N TRP A 512 -3.25 22.15 -5.02
CA TRP A 512 -3.08 23.59 -5.23
C TRP A 512 -3.72 24.37 -4.08
N VAL A 513 -3.10 25.46 -3.68
CA VAL A 513 -3.53 26.29 -2.56
C VAL A 513 -3.44 27.74 -2.98
N ASP A 514 -4.50 28.51 -2.81
CA ASP A 514 -4.50 29.95 -3.07
C ASP A 514 -5.45 30.68 -2.09
N ASN A 515 -5.35 32.01 -2.12
CA ASN A 515 -6.21 32.91 -1.38
C ASN A 515 -7.67 32.82 -1.88
N ASP A 516 -8.63 33.04 -0.98
CA ASP A 516 -10.07 33.03 -1.26
C ASP A 516 -10.53 34.08 -2.29
N GLY A 517 -9.99 35.30 -2.23
CA GLY A 517 -10.18 36.37 -3.22
C GLY A 517 -9.69 35.99 -4.62
N ASN A 518 -8.49 35.41 -4.67
CA ASN A 518 -7.90 34.86 -5.89
C ASN A 518 -8.75 33.71 -6.46
N CYS A 519 -9.18 32.78 -5.61
CA CYS A 519 -10.06 31.69 -5.99
C CYS A 519 -11.38 32.23 -6.58
N ALA A 520 -12.00 33.24 -5.97
CA ALA A 520 -13.21 33.82 -6.54
C ALA A 520 -13.00 34.40 -7.96
N ALA A 521 -11.86 35.05 -8.21
CA ALA A 521 -11.54 35.52 -9.56
C ALA A 521 -11.32 34.37 -10.55
N LEU A 522 -10.67 33.27 -10.12
CA LEU A 522 -10.51 32.07 -10.94
C LEU A 522 -11.85 31.38 -11.23
N ALA A 523 -12.78 31.38 -10.26
CA ALA A 523 -14.13 30.88 -10.45
C ALA A 523 -14.87 31.67 -11.52
N GLU A 524 -14.80 33.01 -11.49
CA GLU A 524 -15.38 33.86 -12.52
C GLU A 524 -14.75 33.64 -13.89
N LYS A 525 -13.43 33.45 -13.94
CA LYS A 525 -12.70 33.15 -15.17
C LYS A 525 -13.20 31.84 -15.82
N LYS A 526 -13.46 30.82 -15.01
CA LYS A 526 -13.78 29.47 -15.49
C LYS A 526 -15.27 29.25 -15.72
N PHE A 527 -16.10 29.71 -14.79
CA PHE A 527 -17.53 29.36 -14.71
C PHE A 527 -18.46 30.56 -14.76
N GLY A 528 -17.98 31.78 -14.50
CA GLY A 528 -18.80 32.98 -14.37
C GLY A 528 -18.62 33.99 -15.51
N HIS A 529 -18.78 35.26 -15.17
CA HIS A 529 -18.78 36.39 -16.11
C HIS A 529 -17.39 36.76 -16.64
N GLY A 530 -16.33 36.26 -16.01
CA GLY A 530 -14.94 36.43 -16.47
C GLY A 530 -14.56 35.51 -17.63
N LYS A 531 -15.44 34.58 -18.04
CA LYS A 531 -15.15 33.62 -19.11
C LYS A 531 -14.90 34.31 -20.44
N GLY A 532 -13.71 34.09 -21.00
CA GLY A 532 -13.29 34.70 -22.26
C GLY A 532 -12.87 36.17 -22.15
N VAL A 533 -12.79 36.73 -20.95
CA VAL A 533 -12.30 38.09 -20.69
C VAL A 533 -10.86 38.01 -20.19
N GLU A 534 -9.93 38.62 -20.92
CA GLU A 534 -8.50 38.50 -20.60
C GLU A 534 -8.09 39.30 -19.37
N SER A 535 -8.71 40.45 -19.13
CA SER A 535 -8.39 41.32 -18.01
C SER A 535 -9.66 41.78 -17.29
N PHE A 536 -9.85 41.35 -16.04
CA PHE A 536 -10.98 41.72 -15.21
C PHE A 536 -10.64 41.70 -13.71
N VAL A 537 -11.46 42.38 -12.91
CA VAL A 537 -11.30 42.43 -11.46
C VAL A 537 -12.53 41.85 -10.79
N THR A 538 -12.32 40.96 -9.83
CA THR A 538 -13.40 40.42 -8.98
C THR A 538 -13.26 41.00 -7.58
N ILE A 539 -14.35 41.56 -7.05
CA ILE A 539 -14.39 42.17 -5.72
C ILE A 539 -15.45 41.47 -4.89
N ILE A 540 -15.02 40.84 -3.81
CA ILE A 540 -15.91 40.17 -2.86
C ILE A 540 -16.39 41.19 -1.85
N THR A 541 -17.70 41.32 -1.73
CA THR A 541 -18.39 42.22 -0.79
C THR A 541 -19.25 41.38 0.17
N GLY A 542 -18.68 41.07 1.33
CA GLY A 542 -19.29 40.19 2.33
C GLY A 542 -18.95 40.63 3.75
N THR A 543 -18.51 39.71 4.61
CA THR A 543 -18.04 40.03 5.96
C THR A 543 -16.89 41.06 5.93
N GLY A 544 -15.91 40.84 5.05
CA GLY A 544 -14.84 41.78 4.69
C GLY A 544 -14.93 42.21 3.22
N ILE A 545 -13.88 42.86 2.72
CA ILE A 545 -13.70 43.13 1.29
C ILE A 545 -12.40 42.51 0.81
N GLY A 546 -12.52 41.55 -0.10
CA GLY A 546 -11.39 40.89 -0.76
C GLY A 546 -11.55 40.94 -2.28
N GLY A 547 -10.67 40.27 -2.99
CA GLY A 547 -10.79 40.15 -4.43
C GLY A 547 -9.57 39.57 -5.10
N GLY A 548 -9.63 39.49 -6.42
CA GLY A 548 -8.55 39.02 -7.27
C GLY A 548 -8.55 39.78 -8.59
N ILE A 549 -7.38 39.89 -9.20
CA ILE A 549 -7.18 40.56 -10.49
C ILE A 549 -6.67 39.51 -11.47
N VAL A 550 -7.39 39.36 -12.57
CA VAL A 550 -6.91 38.62 -13.75
C VAL A 550 -6.46 39.66 -14.77
N HIS A 551 -5.25 39.52 -15.27
CA HIS A 551 -4.66 40.39 -16.29
C HIS A 551 -3.93 39.52 -17.31
N GLU A 552 -4.17 39.77 -18.59
CA GLU A 552 -3.62 38.96 -19.70
C GLU A 552 -3.83 37.44 -19.50
N ASN A 553 -5.04 37.07 -19.08
CA ASN A 553 -5.44 35.69 -18.74
C ASN A 553 -4.69 35.07 -17.55
N GLU A 554 -3.88 35.81 -16.79
CA GLU A 554 -3.16 35.28 -15.64
C GLU A 554 -3.59 35.99 -14.36
N LEU A 555 -3.59 35.25 -13.25
CA LEU A 555 -3.93 35.81 -11.95
C LEU A 555 -2.73 36.63 -11.43
N VAL A 556 -2.98 37.82 -10.91
CA VAL A 556 -1.93 38.70 -10.38
C VAL A 556 -1.70 38.40 -8.90
N HIS A 557 -0.68 37.61 -8.58
CA HIS A 557 -0.27 37.37 -7.18
C HIS A 557 0.68 38.43 -6.63
N GLY A 558 1.47 39.06 -7.50
CA GLY A 558 2.55 39.97 -7.12
C GLY A 558 3.79 39.26 -6.56
N SER A 559 4.89 39.99 -6.40
CA SER A 559 6.21 39.42 -6.05
C SER A 559 6.30 38.77 -4.67
N THR A 560 5.40 39.15 -3.76
CA THR A 560 5.33 38.60 -2.39
C THR A 560 3.98 37.97 -2.09
N PHE A 561 3.17 37.68 -3.11
CA PHE A 561 1.82 37.11 -2.93
C PHE A 561 0.92 38.00 -2.04
N CYS A 562 0.91 39.29 -2.35
CA CYS A 562 0.17 40.33 -1.62
C CYS A 562 -0.55 41.30 -2.57
N ALA A 563 -0.57 41.02 -3.87
CA ALA A 563 -1.36 41.80 -4.82
C ALA A 563 -2.86 41.54 -4.56
N ALA A 564 -3.69 42.47 -5.04
CA ALA A 564 -5.15 42.38 -4.95
C ALA A 564 -5.73 42.34 -3.51
N GLU A 565 -5.05 42.92 -2.53
CA GLU A 565 -5.63 43.25 -1.21
C GLU A 565 -6.60 44.45 -1.31
N LEU A 566 -7.65 44.30 -2.13
CA LEU A 566 -8.49 45.40 -2.63
C LEU A 566 -9.22 46.14 -1.50
N GLY A 567 -9.63 45.43 -0.45
CA GLY A 567 -10.29 46.02 0.71
C GLY A 567 -9.42 47.01 1.47
N HIS A 568 -8.10 46.91 1.36
CA HIS A 568 -7.14 47.73 2.09
C HIS A 568 -6.67 48.98 1.32
N ILE A 569 -7.15 49.18 0.09
CA ILE A 569 -6.92 50.43 -0.66
C ILE A 569 -7.47 51.61 0.13
N MET A 570 -6.62 52.62 0.37
CA MET A 570 -7.01 53.82 1.11
C MET A 570 -7.79 54.77 0.19
N VAL A 571 -8.98 55.19 0.64
CA VAL A 571 -9.86 56.12 -0.07
C VAL A 571 -10.13 57.41 0.71
N SER A 572 -9.60 57.51 1.93
CA SER A 572 -9.66 58.72 2.76
C SER A 572 -8.48 58.80 3.72
N LEU A 573 -7.77 59.93 3.76
CA LEU A 573 -6.67 60.16 4.70
C LEU A 573 -7.15 60.26 6.16
N GLU A 574 -8.36 60.79 6.37
CA GLU A 574 -8.95 61.01 7.71
C GLU A 574 -10.11 60.03 8.00
N GLY A 575 -10.00 58.81 7.48
CA GLY A 575 -11.04 57.79 7.59
C GLY A 575 -11.12 57.05 8.93
N PRO A 576 -12.09 56.12 9.07
CA PRO A 576 -12.22 55.25 10.23
C PRO A 576 -11.06 54.25 10.27
N GLU A 577 -10.80 53.71 11.45
CA GLU A 577 -9.79 52.66 11.65
C GLU A 577 -10.18 51.36 10.93
N CYS A 578 -9.18 50.73 10.33
CA CYS A 578 -9.28 49.44 9.65
C CYS A 578 -8.64 48.34 10.49
N SER A 579 -9.13 47.11 10.32
CA SER A 579 -8.62 45.88 10.94
C SER A 579 -7.13 45.64 10.68
N CYS A 580 -6.60 46.14 9.55
CA CYS A 580 -5.19 46.04 9.17
C CYS A 580 -4.25 46.99 9.93
N GLY A 581 -4.80 47.89 10.77
CA GLY A 581 -4.04 48.88 11.54
C GLY A 581 -3.89 50.25 10.87
N SER A 582 -4.35 50.40 9.62
CA SER A 582 -4.41 51.69 8.91
C SER A 582 -5.77 52.39 9.10
N ARG A 583 -5.99 53.50 8.39
CA ARG A 583 -7.25 54.26 8.39
C ARG A 583 -7.74 54.52 6.97
N GLY A 584 -9.06 54.59 6.82
CA GLY A 584 -9.71 54.99 5.56
C GLY A 584 -9.61 53.99 4.41
N CYS A 585 -9.38 52.71 4.72
CA CYS A 585 -9.47 51.61 3.75
C CYS A 585 -10.93 51.39 3.27
N ILE A 586 -11.13 50.87 2.06
CA ILE A 586 -12.46 50.51 1.54
C ILE A 586 -13.23 49.62 2.52
N GLU A 587 -12.58 48.58 3.05
CA GLU A 587 -13.15 47.62 3.98
C GLU A 587 -13.73 48.29 5.23
N ALA A 588 -13.08 49.35 5.72
CA ALA A 588 -13.50 50.06 6.93
C ALA A 588 -14.78 50.88 6.74
N TYR A 589 -15.24 51.06 5.49
CA TYR A 589 -16.50 51.71 5.13
C TYR A 589 -17.56 50.74 4.62
N ALA A 590 -17.18 49.83 3.72
CA ALA A 590 -18.13 49.13 2.85
C ALA A 590 -18.28 47.63 3.13
N SER A 591 -17.49 47.06 4.04
CA SER A 591 -17.67 45.66 4.45
C SER A 591 -18.92 45.46 5.29
N GLY A 592 -19.41 44.22 5.35
CA GLY A 592 -20.54 43.84 6.21
C GLY A 592 -20.27 44.14 7.69
N LEU A 593 -19.03 43.94 8.16
CA LEU A 593 -18.65 44.32 9.54
C LEU A 593 -18.68 45.84 9.76
N ALA A 594 -18.21 46.63 8.79
CA ALA A 594 -18.25 48.10 8.88
C ALA A 594 -19.71 48.60 8.89
N LEU A 595 -20.56 48.07 8.00
CA LEU A 595 -21.98 48.41 7.98
C LEU A 595 -22.70 47.97 9.25
N GLN A 596 -22.38 46.79 9.79
CA GLN A 596 -22.93 46.33 11.06
C GLN A 596 -22.53 47.25 12.23
N ARG A 597 -21.27 47.71 12.26
CA ARG A 597 -20.78 48.67 13.27
C ARG A 597 -21.59 49.97 13.23
N GLU A 598 -21.81 50.53 12.04
CA GLU A 598 -22.62 51.74 11.88
C GLU A 598 -24.10 51.51 12.20
N ALA A 599 -24.64 50.35 11.84
CA ALA A 599 -26.01 49.97 12.21
C ALA A 599 -26.20 49.94 13.73
N ARG A 600 -25.25 49.34 14.46
CA ARG A 600 -25.26 49.34 15.94
C ARG A 600 -25.14 50.75 16.51
N ARG A 601 -24.27 51.59 15.94
CA ARG A 601 -24.12 52.98 16.37
C ARG A 601 -25.44 53.76 16.21
N LEU A 602 -26.05 53.69 15.03
CA LEU A 602 -27.34 54.34 14.78
C LEU A 602 -28.48 53.77 15.63
N HIS A 603 -28.47 52.47 15.90
CA HIS A 603 -29.47 51.85 16.78
C HIS A 603 -29.33 52.34 18.22
N ASN A 604 -28.10 52.40 18.76
CA ASN A 604 -27.83 52.88 20.12
C ASN A 604 -28.14 54.38 20.29
N GLU A 605 -28.08 55.16 19.21
CA GLU A 605 -28.47 56.57 19.18
C GLU A 605 -29.97 56.78 18.89
N ASP A 606 -30.77 55.71 18.81
CA ASP A 606 -32.19 55.71 18.41
C ASP A 606 -32.49 56.29 17.01
N LEU A 607 -31.46 56.40 16.16
CA LEU A 607 -31.54 56.96 14.81
C LEU A 607 -31.86 55.93 13.72
N LEU A 608 -31.86 54.63 14.03
CA LEU A 608 -32.12 53.56 13.05
C LEU A 608 -33.60 53.18 12.93
N LYS A 609 -34.45 53.57 13.90
CA LYS A 609 -35.86 53.17 13.96
C LYS A 609 -36.66 53.77 12.80
N VAL A 610 -37.41 52.94 12.07
CA VAL A 610 -38.39 53.32 11.05
C VAL A 610 -39.56 52.35 11.10
N GLU A 611 -40.78 52.82 10.85
CA GLU A 611 -41.96 51.95 10.72
C GLU A 611 -41.72 50.87 9.65
N GLY A 612 -41.94 49.61 10.00
CA GLY A 612 -41.76 48.46 9.09
C GLY A 612 -40.44 47.71 9.23
N VAL A 613 -39.46 48.19 10.01
CA VAL A 613 -38.29 47.38 10.39
C VAL A 613 -38.59 46.63 11.69
N ASP A 614 -38.85 45.32 11.61
CA ASP A 614 -39.08 44.48 12.79
C ASP A 614 -37.75 44.19 13.50
N MET A 615 -37.38 45.03 14.47
CA MET A 615 -36.19 44.84 15.31
C MET A 615 -36.61 44.19 16.63
N LYS A 616 -36.67 42.86 16.68
CA LYS A 616 -36.89 42.16 17.96
C LYS A 616 -35.73 42.44 18.91
N ILE A 617 -36.04 42.79 20.16
CA ILE A 617 -35.07 43.17 21.20
C ILE A 617 -33.97 42.10 21.43
N SER A 618 -34.26 40.83 21.10
CA SER A 618 -33.34 39.70 21.28
C SER A 618 -32.42 39.39 20.09
N GLU A 619 -32.58 40.05 18.94
CA GLU A 619 -31.82 39.73 17.72
C GLU A 619 -30.62 40.69 17.51
N PRO A 620 -29.44 40.18 17.10
CA PRO A 620 -28.28 41.02 16.87
C PRO A 620 -28.49 41.94 15.66
N ILE A 621 -28.17 43.22 15.81
CA ILE A 621 -28.22 44.18 14.70
C ILE A 621 -27.20 43.80 13.61
N THR A 622 -27.65 43.71 12.35
CA THR A 622 -26.86 43.32 11.18
C THR A 622 -26.83 44.41 10.11
N ALA A 623 -25.97 44.25 9.08
CA ALA A 623 -25.97 45.12 7.90
C ALA A 623 -27.31 45.07 7.13
N ALA A 624 -28.04 43.95 7.18
CA ALA A 624 -29.34 43.84 6.52
C ALA A 624 -30.40 44.78 7.13
N HIS A 625 -30.36 45.01 8.45
CA HIS A 625 -31.23 46.00 9.10
C HIS A 625 -30.93 47.43 8.64
N LEU A 626 -29.65 47.77 8.44
CA LEU A 626 -29.25 49.07 7.91
C LEU A 626 -29.76 49.30 6.48
N ILE A 627 -29.60 48.31 5.59
CA ILE A 627 -30.08 48.35 4.21
C ILE A 627 -31.61 48.45 4.18
N SER A 628 -32.31 47.70 5.03
CA SER A 628 -33.77 47.75 5.13
C SER A 628 -34.27 49.09 5.64
N ALA A 629 -33.63 49.67 6.67
CA ALA A 629 -33.97 50.99 7.19
C ALA A 629 -33.78 52.09 6.12
N ALA A 630 -32.71 52.03 5.34
CA ALA A 630 -32.48 52.98 4.23
C ALA A 630 -33.56 52.84 3.14
N ARG A 631 -33.93 51.60 2.76
CA ARG A 631 -35.02 51.34 1.79
C ARG A 631 -36.37 51.88 2.27
N LEU A 632 -36.60 51.90 3.57
CA LEU A 632 -37.81 52.48 4.19
C LEU A 632 -37.70 54.00 4.45
N GLY A 633 -36.67 54.66 3.91
CA GLY A 633 -36.53 56.12 3.92
C GLY A 633 -35.73 56.71 5.08
N ASN A 634 -34.99 55.90 5.86
CA ASN A 634 -34.10 56.44 6.90
C ASN A 634 -32.91 57.19 6.27
N SER A 635 -32.93 58.52 6.36
CA SER A 635 -31.88 59.38 5.80
C SER A 635 -30.49 59.17 6.41
N LYS A 636 -30.40 58.73 7.67
CA LYS A 636 -29.11 58.44 8.33
C LYS A 636 -28.53 57.12 7.86
N ALA A 637 -29.36 56.08 7.74
CA ALA A 637 -28.94 54.80 7.17
C ALA A 637 -28.52 54.97 5.70
N ASP A 638 -29.30 55.74 4.94
CA ASP A 638 -28.99 56.08 3.55
C ASP A 638 -27.66 56.83 3.44
N ALA A 639 -27.40 57.82 4.31
CA ALA A 639 -26.11 58.53 4.35
C ALA A 639 -24.91 57.60 4.62
N VAL A 640 -25.07 56.61 5.51
CA VAL A 640 -24.01 55.61 5.77
C VAL A 640 -23.76 54.76 4.53
N LEU A 641 -24.81 54.26 3.89
CA LEU A 641 -24.66 53.40 2.72
C LEU A 641 -24.17 54.16 1.48
N ASN A 642 -24.54 55.44 1.33
CA ASN A 642 -23.99 56.32 0.31
C ASN A 642 -22.49 56.56 0.53
N LYS A 643 -22.07 56.73 1.78
CA LYS A 643 -20.64 56.83 2.13
C LYS A 643 -19.89 55.55 1.80
N ALA A 644 -20.47 54.38 2.11
CA ALA A 644 -19.91 53.08 1.78
C ALA A 644 -19.80 52.87 0.26
N SER A 645 -20.86 53.17 -0.49
CA SER A 645 -20.89 53.07 -1.96
C SER A 645 -19.86 54.00 -2.60
N LYS A 646 -19.73 55.23 -2.08
CA LYS A 646 -18.71 56.20 -2.52
C LYS A 646 -17.29 55.70 -2.25
N ALA A 647 -17.04 55.14 -1.07
CA ALA A 647 -15.75 54.56 -0.73
C ALA A 647 -15.38 53.41 -1.66
N LEU A 648 -16.31 52.48 -1.90
CA LEU A 648 -16.11 51.36 -2.83
C LEU A 648 -15.91 51.84 -4.27
N GLY A 649 -16.75 52.75 -4.76
CA GLY A 649 -16.65 53.31 -6.10
C GLY A 649 -15.33 54.05 -6.34
N VAL A 650 -14.87 54.87 -5.40
CA VAL A 650 -13.56 55.54 -5.46
C VAL A 650 -12.42 54.51 -5.48
N GLY A 651 -12.51 53.48 -4.64
CA GLY A 651 -11.55 52.39 -4.64
C GLY A 651 -11.48 51.66 -5.98
N ILE A 652 -12.62 51.39 -6.60
CA ILE A 652 -12.70 50.78 -7.93
C ILE A 652 -12.09 51.71 -8.98
N ILE A 653 -12.37 53.01 -8.94
CA ILE A 653 -11.74 53.99 -9.84
C ILE A 653 -10.21 53.93 -9.75
N ASN A 654 -9.65 53.84 -8.53
CA ASN A 654 -8.21 53.69 -8.36
C ASN A 654 -7.70 52.41 -9.03
N ILE A 655 -8.43 51.29 -8.92
CA ILE A 655 -8.08 50.04 -9.61
C ILE A 655 -8.16 50.20 -11.13
N LEU A 656 -9.20 50.86 -11.65
CA LEU A 656 -9.36 51.13 -13.08
C LEU A 656 -8.19 51.94 -13.65
N HIS A 657 -7.69 52.94 -12.92
CA HIS A 657 -6.57 53.76 -13.38
C HIS A 657 -5.23 53.04 -13.33
N VAL A 658 -5.11 52.00 -12.51
CA VAL A 658 -3.87 51.20 -12.38
C VAL A 658 -3.86 50.02 -13.35
N VAL A 659 -4.98 49.31 -13.49
CA VAL A 659 -5.06 48.01 -14.19
C VAL A 659 -5.81 48.10 -15.51
N ASN A 660 -6.74 49.06 -15.64
CA ASN A 660 -7.62 49.22 -16.81
C ASN A 660 -8.28 47.90 -17.29
N PRO A 661 -9.03 47.20 -16.40
CA PRO A 661 -9.71 45.96 -16.77
C PRO A 661 -10.88 46.21 -17.73
N ALA A 662 -11.23 45.19 -18.53
CA ALA A 662 -12.40 45.22 -19.40
C ALA A 662 -13.72 45.03 -18.62
N LEU A 663 -13.67 44.45 -17.42
CA LEU A 663 -14.83 44.09 -16.62
C LEU A 663 -14.54 44.19 -15.12
N VAL A 664 -15.52 44.67 -14.35
CA VAL A 664 -15.53 44.61 -12.89
C VAL A 664 -16.68 43.72 -12.44
N ILE A 665 -16.37 42.69 -11.64
CA ILE A 665 -17.34 41.73 -11.14
C ILE A 665 -17.45 41.91 -9.63
N LEU A 666 -18.64 42.24 -9.14
CA LEU A 666 -18.95 42.28 -7.71
C LEU A 666 -19.54 40.94 -7.28
N SER A 667 -18.91 40.29 -6.31
CA SER A 667 -19.36 39.02 -5.73
C SER A 667 -19.74 39.19 -4.26
N GLY A 668 -20.49 38.24 -3.72
CA GLY A 668 -20.92 38.22 -2.33
C GLY A 668 -22.25 38.92 -2.05
N ILE A 669 -22.71 38.81 -0.81
CA ILE A 669 -24.07 39.18 -0.37
C ILE A 669 -24.39 40.69 -0.50
N LEU A 670 -23.40 41.56 -0.58
CA LEU A 670 -23.59 43.01 -0.74
C LEU A 670 -23.43 43.49 -2.20
N SER A 671 -23.11 42.59 -3.13
CA SER A 671 -22.78 42.94 -4.51
C SER A 671 -23.92 43.66 -5.24
N SER A 672 -25.14 43.13 -5.14
CA SER A 672 -26.34 43.70 -5.76
C SER A 672 -26.69 45.07 -5.21
N TYR A 673 -26.39 45.34 -3.93
CA TYR A 673 -26.57 46.65 -3.34
C TYR A 673 -25.60 47.67 -3.95
N TYR A 674 -24.34 47.28 -4.17
CA TYR A 674 -23.30 48.19 -4.62
C TYR A 674 -23.23 48.40 -6.13
N GLN A 675 -23.75 47.49 -6.96
CA GLN A 675 -23.57 47.51 -8.41
C GLN A 675 -23.95 48.86 -9.05
N ALA A 676 -25.19 49.31 -8.86
CA ALA A 676 -25.67 50.52 -9.52
C ALA A 676 -25.00 51.81 -8.97
N PRO A 677 -24.88 52.00 -7.63
CA PRO A 677 -24.13 53.13 -7.07
C PRO A 677 -22.68 53.21 -7.56
N VAL A 678 -21.98 52.08 -7.60
CA VAL A 678 -20.59 52.01 -8.06
C VAL A 678 -20.49 52.38 -9.53
N GLN A 679 -21.36 51.83 -10.39
CA GLN A 679 -21.39 52.16 -11.82
C GLN A 679 -21.61 53.67 -12.04
N GLN A 680 -22.50 54.28 -11.27
CA GLN A 680 -22.74 55.73 -11.32
C GLN A 680 -21.48 56.51 -10.93
N ILE A 681 -20.85 56.17 -9.80
CA ILE A 681 -19.63 56.84 -9.33
C ILE A 681 -18.49 56.77 -10.36
N ILE A 682 -18.33 55.61 -11.00
CA ILE A 682 -17.35 55.42 -12.09
C ILE A 682 -17.66 56.36 -13.25
N SER A 683 -18.92 56.42 -13.70
CA SER A 683 -19.32 57.30 -14.81
C SER A 683 -19.09 58.79 -14.54
N GLU A 684 -19.23 59.21 -13.27
CA GLU A 684 -19.06 60.62 -12.87
C GLU A 684 -17.60 61.02 -12.66
N ARG A 685 -16.74 60.09 -12.20
CA ARG A 685 -15.44 60.44 -11.61
C ARG A 685 -14.24 59.73 -12.22
N ALA A 686 -14.41 58.64 -12.97
CA ALA A 686 -13.29 57.99 -13.65
C ALA A 686 -12.79 58.86 -14.82
N LEU A 687 -11.53 58.64 -15.24
CA LEU A 687 -11.02 59.15 -16.51
C LEU A 687 -11.95 58.73 -17.66
N PHE A 688 -12.13 59.61 -18.65
CA PHE A 688 -13.06 59.40 -19.76
C PHE A 688 -12.91 58.02 -20.44
N SER A 689 -11.67 57.56 -20.62
CA SER A 689 -11.37 56.24 -21.22
C SER A 689 -11.80 55.04 -20.36
N ALA A 690 -12.01 55.21 -19.07
CA ALA A 690 -12.38 54.17 -18.11
C ALA A 690 -13.84 54.25 -17.64
N GLN A 691 -14.60 55.27 -18.04
CA GLN A 691 -16.01 55.46 -17.63
C GLN A 691 -16.96 54.40 -18.21
N SER A 692 -16.58 53.76 -19.32
CA SER A 692 -17.41 52.77 -20.03
C SER A 692 -17.25 51.34 -19.52
N VAL A 693 -16.40 51.10 -18.52
CA VAL A 693 -16.23 49.76 -17.94
C VAL A 693 -17.56 49.29 -17.33
N LYS A 694 -17.89 48.02 -17.58
CA LYS A 694 -19.09 47.40 -17.04
C LYS A 694 -18.83 46.87 -15.64
N VAL A 695 -19.73 47.16 -14.72
CA VAL A 695 -19.81 46.57 -13.39
C VAL A 695 -20.98 45.60 -13.36
N VAL A 696 -20.70 44.32 -13.11
CA VAL A 696 -21.71 43.25 -13.05
C VAL A 696 -21.71 42.56 -11.69
N THR A 697 -22.80 41.88 -11.35
CA THR A 697 -22.87 41.01 -10.18
C THR A 697 -22.58 39.56 -10.56
N SER A 698 -21.84 38.86 -9.72
CA SER A 698 -21.59 37.42 -9.84
C SER A 698 -22.87 36.62 -9.62
N ASP A 699 -23.07 35.58 -10.45
CA ASP A 699 -24.15 34.59 -10.29
C ASP A 699 -23.66 33.31 -9.58
N LEU A 700 -22.39 33.27 -9.14
CA LEU A 700 -21.79 32.09 -8.53
C LEU A 700 -22.14 32.02 -7.03
N GLU A 701 -22.73 30.91 -6.58
CA GLU A 701 -23.11 30.74 -5.17
C GLU A 701 -21.90 30.53 -4.23
N GLU A 702 -20.89 29.75 -4.66
CA GLU A 702 -19.73 29.36 -3.85
C GLU A 702 -18.40 29.63 -4.60
N PRO A 703 -18.08 30.91 -4.86
CA PRO A 703 -16.95 31.29 -5.71
C PRO A 703 -15.59 30.80 -5.16
N ALA A 704 -15.44 30.70 -3.84
CA ALA A 704 -14.23 30.15 -3.22
C ALA A 704 -14.00 28.66 -3.58
N LEU A 705 -15.04 27.83 -3.44
CA LEU A 705 -14.97 26.40 -3.77
C LEU A 705 -14.79 26.19 -5.29
N LEU A 706 -15.55 26.92 -6.10
CA LEU A 706 -15.44 26.84 -7.56
C LEU A 706 -14.05 27.27 -8.04
N GLY A 707 -13.47 28.29 -7.43
CA GLY A 707 -12.11 28.75 -7.71
C GLY A 707 -11.06 27.71 -7.38
N ALA A 708 -11.17 27.12 -6.19
CA ALA A 708 -10.32 26.00 -5.78
C ALA A 708 -10.39 24.85 -6.80
N ALA A 709 -11.59 24.44 -7.22
CA ALA A 709 -11.76 23.43 -8.25
C ALA A 709 -11.15 23.83 -9.60
N SER A 710 -11.28 25.09 -10.02
CA SER A 710 -10.76 25.52 -11.32
C SER A 710 -9.23 25.38 -11.44
N MET A 711 -8.47 25.56 -10.35
CA MET A 711 -7.02 25.35 -10.36
C MET A 711 -6.64 23.93 -10.78
N VAL A 712 -7.38 22.94 -10.28
CA VAL A 712 -7.19 21.51 -10.62
C VAL A 712 -7.60 21.24 -12.07
N LEU A 713 -8.79 21.71 -12.45
CA LEU A 713 -9.40 21.41 -13.74
C LEU A 713 -8.63 22.04 -14.92
N ASP A 714 -8.06 23.24 -14.73
CA ASP A 714 -7.25 23.91 -15.75
C ASP A 714 -5.90 23.23 -15.94
N TYR A 715 -5.26 22.81 -14.85
CA TYR A 715 -3.97 22.11 -14.91
C TYR A 715 -4.10 20.78 -15.66
N ALA A 716 -5.16 20.02 -15.39
CA ALA A 716 -5.42 18.76 -16.09
C ALA A 716 -5.62 18.97 -17.60
N THR A 717 -6.29 20.05 -18.03
CA THR A 717 -6.49 20.33 -19.46
C THR A 717 -5.22 20.74 -20.20
N ARG A 718 -4.22 21.33 -19.53
CA ARG A 718 -2.93 21.73 -20.16
C ARG A 718 -2.03 20.53 -20.50
N ARG A 719 -2.28 19.34 -19.95
CA ARG A 719 -1.54 18.10 -20.26
C ARG A 719 -2.19 17.23 -21.35
N VAL A 720 -3.36 17.62 -21.85
CA VAL A 720 -4.18 16.81 -22.78
C VAL A 720 -4.04 17.27 -24.25
N TYR A 721 -3.16 18.23 -24.53
CA TYR A 721 -2.83 18.67 -25.89
C TYR A 721 -1.36 18.41 -26.24
#